data_AF-A0A2I0U6P7-F1
#
_entry.id   AF-A0A2I0U6P7-F1
#
_cell.length_a   1.000
_cell.length_b   1.000
_cell.length_c   1.000
_cell.angle_alpha   90.00
_cell.angle_beta   90.00
_cell.angle_gamma   90.00
#
_symmetry.space_group_name_H-M   'P 1'
#
loop_
_entity.id
_entity.type
_entity.pdbx_description
1 polymer ?
#
loop_
_entity_poly.entity_id
_entity_poly.type
_entity_poly.pdbx_seq_one_letter_code
_entity_poly.pdbx_strand_id
1 'polypeptide(L)'
;MAEYLASIFGTEKDKVNCSFYFKIGACRHGDRCSRLHNKPTFSQTIALLNIYRNPQNSSQSADGLRCAVSDVEMQEHYDEFFEEVFTEMEEKYGEVEEMNVCDNLGDHLVGNVYVKFRREEDAEKAVIDLNNRWFNGQPIHAELSPVTDFREACCRQYEMGECTRGGFCNFMHLKPISRELRRIDPGRGPVNVGLDPEIVVVEVVVEEEDVNVIGGGQEIVKDLVDSEPCHFYYNENCKANDKEREWIRPDTPSKCTWKLGKPPSDSPHRHTTLPEPLKILPSILNKVGNTPLVRINKIGKQYGLKCELLAKCEFFNAGGSVKDRISLRMVEDAEKAGILKPGDTIIEPTSGNTGIGLALAAAVKGYRCIIVMPEKMSMEKVDVLRALGAEIVRTPTTARFDSPESHVGVAWRLKNEMPNAHILDQYRNASNPLTHYDTTAEEILQQCDGKIDMLVATAGTGGTITGISRKLKEKCPDCKVSGKPKAFLFSGVNLKLLHLIIGVDPEGSILATPEELNKTDKTMYEVEGIGYDFVPTVLDRSTVDQWYKSDDEESFTLARMLIREEGLLCGGSSGSAMSAALKAAKELKEGQRCVVILPDSIRNYMWWNISVQELKLSAPLTVLPTVTCAKTIEILREKRFDQVPVVDESGAILGMVTLGNMLSSLLAGKVQPSDEVSKVIYKQFKHINLTDNLGKLSHILEIDHFALVVHEQIQYHTDGSSSKRQMVFGIVTAIDLLTFVTARERERKSN
;
A
#
# COMPACT_ATOMS: atom_id res chain seq x y z
N MET A 1 -6.73 5.18 2.14
CA MET A 1 -7.03 6.64 2.28
C MET A 1 -5.84 7.56 2.35
N ALA A 2 -4.91 7.32 3.28
CA ALA A 2 -3.72 8.15 3.38
C ALA A 2 -2.96 8.22 2.04
N GLU A 3 -3.09 7.21 1.17
CA GLU A 3 -2.48 7.17 -0.17
C GLU A 3 -3.15 8.06 -1.24
N TYR A 4 -4.50 8.10 -1.39
CA TYR A 4 -5.12 9.02 -2.37
C TYR A 4 -4.99 10.46 -1.90
N LEU A 5 -5.16 10.69 -0.59
CA LEU A 5 -4.82 11.94 0.03
C LEU A 5 -3.33 12.22 -0.15
N ALA A 6 -2.36 11.36 0.14
CA ALA A 6 -0.92 11.64 -0.12
C ALA A 6 -0.57 11.81 -1.61
N SER A 7 -1.31 11.18 -2.53
CA SER A 7 -1.15 11.39 -3.97
C SER A 7 -1.71 12.73 -4.46
N ILE A 8 -2.52 13.37 -3.61
CA ILE A 8 -3.19 14.65 -3.84
C ILE A 8 -2.55 15.71 -2.95
N PHE A 9 -2.70 15.61 -1.64
CA PHE A 9 -2.06 16.32 -0.54
C PHE A 9 -0.59 16.59 -0.82
N GLY A 10 -0.26 17.86 -1.03
CA GLY A 10 1.09 18.31 -1.39
C GLY A 10 1.42 18.29 -2.88
N THR A 11 0.55 17.79 -3.75
CA THR A 11 0.70 17.77 -5.21
C THR A 11 -0.26 18.74 -5.91
N GLU A 12 0.04 19.15 -7.14
CA GLU A 12 -0.80 20.11 -7.87
C GLU A 12 -2.23 19.62 -8.14
N LYS A 13 -2.48 18.31 -8.00
CA LYS A 13 -3.80 17.66 -8.10
C LYS A 13 -4.69 17.94 -6.89
N ASP A 14 -4.13 18.42 -5.78
CA ASP A 14 -4.90 18.96 -4.65
C ASP A 14 -5.61 20.25 -5.05
N LYS A 15 -6.93 20.13 -5.22
CA LYS A 15 -7.80 21.27 -5.50
C LYS A 15 -8.13 22.07 -4.23
N VAL A 16 -7.81 21.53 -3.06
CA VAL A 16 -8.15 22.09 -1.74
C VAL A 16 -6.93 22.68 -1.07
N ASN A 17 -5.82 21.94 -0.95
CA ASN A 17 -4.58 22.42 -0.32
C ASN A 17 -3.57 22.93 -1.34
N CYS A 18 -2.78 23.92 -0.94
CA CYS A 18 -1.73 24.48 -1.77
C CYS A 18 -0.51 23.56 -1.77
N SER A 19 -0.26 22.91 -2.89
CA SER A 19 0.90 22.03 -3.08
C SER A 19 2.24 22.73 -2.86
N PHE A 20 2.35 23.99 -3.28
CA PHE A 20 3.56 24.78 -3.09
C PHE A 20 3.78 25.13 -1.62
N TYR A 21 2.75 25.54 -0.89
CA TYR A 21 2.90 25.79 0.54
C TYR A 21 3.27 24.51 1.31
N PHE A 22 2.66 23.38 0.97
CA PHE A 22 2.98 22.11 1.62
C PHE A 22 4.43 21.67 1.39
N LYS A 23 4.92 21.75 0.15
CA LYS A 23 6.26 21.28 -0.21
C LYS A 23 7.37 22.25 0.17
N ILE A 24 7.09 23.55 0.12
CA ILE A 24 8.11 24.61 0.18
C ILE A 24 7.98 25.43 1.46
N GLY A 25 6.87 25.30 2.20
CA GLY A 25 6.55 26.19 3.32
C GLY A 25 6.18 27.62 2.91
N ALA A 26 6.12 27.89 1.60
CA ALA A 26 5.83 29.20 1.05
C ALA A 26 5.04 29.12 -0.26
N CYS A 27 4.29 30.17 -0.57
CA CYS A 27 3.46 30.26 -1.77
C CYS A 27 3.44 31.69 -2.30
N ARG A 28 3.64 31.86 -3.61
CA ARG A 28 3.63 33.18 -4.28
C ARG A 28 2.35 34.00 -4.10
N HIS A 29 1.24 33.32 -3.79
CA HIS A 29 -0.06 33.97 -3.59
C HIS A 29 -0.32 34.34 -2.13
N GLY A 30 0.53 33.89 -1.19
CA GLY A 30 0.39 34.14 0.24
C GLY A 30 -1.04 33.87 0.74
N ASP A 31 -1.56 34.76 1.56
CA ASP A 31 -2.93 34.68 2.10
C ASP A 31 -4.04 34.83 1.06
N ARG A 32 -3.70 35.26 -0.17
CA ARG A 32 -4.64 35.36 -1.30
C ARG A 32 -4.69 34.09 -2.14
N CYS A 33 -4.00 33.02 -1.74
CA CYS A 33 -4.05 31.75 -2.44
C CYS A 33 -5.49 31.18 -2.42
N SER A 34 -5.98 30.73 -3.58
CA SER A 34 -7.30 30.08 -3.67
C SER A 34 -7.35 28.68 -3.07
N ARG A 35 -6.21 28.16 -2.60
CA ARG A 35 -6.03 26.85 -1.96
C ARG A 35 -5.49 27.04 -0.54
N LEU A 36 -5.85 26.13 0.37
CA LEU A 36 -5.55 26.20 1.80
C LEU A 36 -4.06 26.02 2.10
N HIS A 37 -3.52 26.85 3.00
CA HIS A 37 -2.18 26.72 3.57
C HIS A 37 -2.31 26.07 4.95
N ASN A 38 -2.09 24.76 5.04
CA ASN A 38 -2.15 24.04 6.31
C ASN A 38 -0.85 24.28 7.08
N LYS A 39 -0.84 25.27 7.98
CA LYS A 39 0.29 25.52 8.86
C LYS A 39 0.41 24.37 9.87
N PRO A 40 1.57 23.70 9.98
CA PRO A 40 1.72 22.61 10.92
C PRO A 40 1.66 23.12 12.37
N THR A 41 1.04 22.33 13.25
CA THR A 41 1.05 22.59 14.70
C THR A 41 2.27 22.00 15.40
N PHE A 42 3.02 21.14 14.72
CA PHE A 42 4.31 20.58 15.12
C PHE A 42 5.15 20.32 13.85
N SER A 43 6.45 20.58 13.90
CA SER A 43 7.39 20.29 12.82
C SER A 43 8.81 20.29 13.36
N GLN A 44 9.71 19.53 12.73
CA GLN A 44 11.16 19.65 12.96
C GLN A 44 11.74 20.88 12.28
N THR A 45 11.05 21.45 11.28
CA THR A 45 11.56 22.53 10.45
C THR A 45 10.85 23.83 10.77
N ILE A 46 11.62 24.91 10.93
CA ILE A 46 11.12 26.28 11.03
C ILE A 46 11.48 27.07 9.77
N ALA A 47 10.70 28.10 9.47
CA ALA A 47 11.00 29.09 8.44
C ALA A 47 11.09 30.49 9.08
N LEU A 48 12.23 31.14 8.90
CA LEU A 48 12.46 32.55 9.22
C LEU A 48 12.26 33.35 7.94
N LEU A 49 11.19 34.15 7.90
CA LEU A 49 10.75 34.80 6.68
C LEU A 49 11.56 36.07 6.42
N ASN A 50 12.17 36.15 5.23
CA ASN A 50 12.89 37.32 4.72
C ASN A 50 13.95 37.91 5.68
N ILE A 51 14.67 37.05 6.41
CA ILE A 51 15.67 37.46 7.38
C ILE A 51 17.04 37.71 6.73
N TYR A 52 17.38 36.96 5.68
CA TYR A 52 18.61 37.18 4.92
C TYR A 52 18.40 38.27 3.87
N ARG A 53 19.23 39.32 3.92
CA ARG A 53 19.21 40.39 2.91
C ARG A 53 20.46 40.34 2.06
N ASN A 54 20.28 39.97 0.80
CA ASN A 54 21.36 40.04 -0.18
C ASN A 54 21.72 41.53 -0.43
N PRO A 55 22.99 41.95 -0.22
CA PRO A 55 23.42 43.33 -0.44
C PRO A 55 23.16 43.85 -1.86
N GLN A 56 23.17 42.98 -2.88
CA GLN A 56 22.85 43.37 -4.26
C GLN A 56 21.38 43.79 -4.43
N ASN A 57 20.46 43.10 -3.79
CA ASN A 57 19.03 43.41 -3.85
C ASN A 57 18.69 44.68 -3.04
N SER A 58 19.54 45.04 -2.07
CA SER A 58 19.38 46.18 -1.17
C SER A 58 19.83 47.52 -1.80
N SER A 59 20.48 47.48 -2.96
CA SER A 59 21.08 48.65 -3.63
C SER A 59 20.13 49.48 -4.50
N GLN A 60 18.82 49.43 -4.23
CA GLN A 60 17.86 50.44 -4.71
C GLN A 60 17.70 51.56 -3.68
N SER A 61 18.75 52.37 -3.48
CA SER A 61 18.61 53.68 -2.84
C SER A 61 18.23 54.73 -3.89
N ALA A 62 17.48 55.76 -3.46
CA ALA A 62 16.92 56.80 -4.30
C ALA A 62 17.94 57.71 -5.03
N ASP A 63 19.25 57.48 -4.87
CA ASP A 63 20.33 58.31 -5.43
C ASP A 63 21.13 57.64 -6.57
N GLY A 64 20.72 56.46 -7.06
CA GLY A 64 21.23 55.92 -8.33
C GLY A 64 22.73 55.58 -8.39
N LEU A 65 23.44 55.57 -7.27
CA LEU A 65 24.85 55.17 -7.19
C LEU A 65 24.95 53.69 -6.84
N ARG A 66 25.28 52.84 -7.84
CA ARG A 66 25.56 51.42 -7.61
C ARG A 66 26.86 51.28 -6.83
N CYS A 67 26.79 50.85 -5.57
CA CYS A 67 27.97 50.32 -4.89
C CYS A 67 28.19 48.90 -5.45
N ALA A 68 29.20 48.72 -6.29
CA ALA A 68 29.55 47.41 -6.84
C ALA A 68 30.30 46.61 -5.77
N VAL A 69 29.56 45.92 -4.90
CA VAL A 69 30.13 44.94 -3.97
C VAL A 69 30.67 43.78 -4.79
N SER A 70 31.91 43.35 -4.52
CA SER A 70 32.53 42.23 -5.22
C SER A 70 31.90 40.88 -4.85
N ASP A 71 32.04 39.86 -5.71
CA ASP A 71 31.53 38.51 -5.43
C ASP A 71 32.13 37.89 -4.17
N VAL A 72 33.35 38.28 -3.81
CA VAL A 72 34.06 37.83 -2.61
C VAL A 72 33.45 38.43 -1.35
N GLU A 73 33.29 39.76 -1.30
CA GLU A 73 32.69 40.45 -0.15
C GLU A 73 31.24 40.01 0.11
N MET A 74 30.51 39.64 -0.96
CA MET A 74 29.16 39.10 -0.83
C MET A 74 29.12 37.69 -0.25
N GLN A 75 30.09 36.86 -0.62
CA GLN A 75 30.19 35.52 -0.06
C GLN A 75 30.60 35.58 1.41
N GLU A 76 31.51 36.49 1.78
CA GLU A 76 31.88 36.74 3.18
C GLU A 76 30.67 37.19 4.01
N HIS A 77 29.90 38.18 3.53
CA HIS A 77 28.69 38.63 4.22
C HIS A 77 27.63 37.51 4.37
N TYR A 78 27.50 36.63 3.37
CA TYR A 78 26.60 35.49 3.47
C TYR A 78 27.09 34.45 4.49
N ASP A 79 28.38 34.15 4.47
CA ASP A 79 29.00 33.18 5.36
C ASP A 79 28.93 33.64 6.82
N GLU A 80 29.21 34.92 7.11
CA GLU A 80 29.04 35.51 8.44
C GLU A 80 27.59 35.41 8.94
N PHE A 81 26.63 35.74 8.07
CA PHE A 81 25.21 35.60 8.40
C PHE A 81 24.83 34.14 8.67
N PHE A 82 25.31 33.21 7.84
CA PHE A 82 25.00 31.78 8.00
C PHE A 82 25.57 31.26 9.32
N GLU A 83 26.82 31.59 9.64
CA GLU A 83 27.47 31.16 10.88
C GLU A 83 26.76 31.74 12.12
N GLU A 84 26.38 33.02 12.09
CA GLU A 84 25.65 33.67 13.20
C GLU A 84 24.31 32.98 13.46
N VAL A 85 23.51 32.76 12.42
CA VAL A 85 22.20 32.12 12.56
C VAL A 85 22.35 30.65 12.95
N PHE A 86 23.25 29.90 12.32
CA PHE A 86 23.45 28.48 12.63
C PHE A 86 23.86 28.27 14.09
N THR A 87 24.88 29.00 14.54
CA THR A 87 25.40 28.92 15.91
C THR A 87 24.32 29.28 16.92
N GLU A 88 23.56 30.35 16.66
CA GLU A 88 22.45 30.74 17.52
C GLU A 88 21.38 29.65 17.61
N MET A 89 21.03 29.03 16.49
CA MET A 89 20.02 27.96 16.47
C MET A 89 20.47 26.74 17.29
N GLU A 90 21.72 26.33 17.10
CA GLU A 90 22.30 25.16 17.76
C GLU A 90 22.49 25.36 19.27
N GLU A 91 23.01 26.52 19.67
CA GLU A 91 23.31 26.79 21.08
C GLU A 91 22.06 27.08 21.93
N LYS A 92 21.06 27.80 21.39
CA LYS A 92 19.89 28.25 22.18
C LYS A 92 18.70 27.29 22.13
N TYR A 93 18.51 26.61 21.00
CA TYR A 93 17.31 25.81 20.78
C TYR A 93 17.61 24.32 20.79
N GLY A 94 18.48 23.82 19.90
CA GLY A 94 18.86 22.42 19.86
C GLY A 94 19.64 22.02 18.61
N GLU A 95 20.04 20.76 18.53
CA GLU A 95 20.88 20.21 17.44
C GLU A 95 20.23 20.45 16.07
N VAL A 96 20.93 21.20 15.20
CA VAL A 96 20.51 21.50 13.83
C VAL A 96 20.93 20.35 12.91
N GLU A 97 19.97 19.77 12.20
CA GLU A 97 20.20 18.71 11.21
C GLU A 97 20.57 19.29 9.85
N GLU A 98 19.94 20.40 9.45
CA GLU A 98 20.18 21.06 8.15
C GLU A 98 19.70 22.53 8.19
N MET A 99 20.46 23.46 7.61
CA MET A 99 20.05 24.86 7.43
C MET A 99 20.21 25.37 6.00
N ASN A 100 19.16 25.99 5.47
CA ASN A 100 19.06 26.41 4.07
C ASN A 100 18.60 27.86 3.92
N VAL A 101 19.33 28.66 3.12
CA VAL A 101 19.00 30.08 2.86
C VAL A 101 18.62 30.27 1.39
N CYS A 102 17.47 30.90 1.15
CA CYS A 102 16.94 31.12 -0.18
C CYS A 102 17.50 32.41 -0.84
N ASP A 103 18.14 32.26 -2.00
CA ASP A 103 18.60 33.32 -2.92
C ASP A 103 17.57 33.54 -4.06
N ASN A 104 16.31 33.18 -3.83
CA ASN A 104 15.21 33.45 -4.78
C ASN A 104 15.04 34.96 -4.98
N LEU A 105 14.56 35.37 -6.15
CA LEU A 105 14.23 36.78 -6.44
C LEU A 105 12.77 37.16 -6.10
N GLY A 106 11.90 36.18 -5.86
CA GLY A 106 10.48 36.41 -5.61
C GLY A 106 10.18 36.63 -4.12
N ASP A 107 9.31 37.59 -3.82
CA ASP A 107 8.95 38.02 -2.45
C ASP A 107 8.49 36.90 -1.52
N HIS A 108 7.97 35.78 -2.06
CA HIS A 108 7.50 34.64 -1.28
C HIS A 108 8.62 33.74 -0.76
N LEU A 109 9.83 33.82 -1.32
CA LEU A 109 10.97 32.97 -0.97
C LEU A 109 12.27 33.73 -0.70
N VAL A 110 12.42 34.95 -1.23
CA VAL A 110 13.63 35.75 -1.08
C VAL A 110 14.00 35.91 0.39
N GLY A 111 15.24 35.57 0.73
CA GLY A 111 15.77 35.77 2.08
C GLY A 111 15.20 34.85 3.16
N ASN A 112 14.33 33.89 2.80
CA ASN A 112 13.83 32.92 3.77
C ASN A 112 14.94 31.96 4.20
N VAL A 113 15.03 31.72 5.51
CA VAL A 113 15.94 30.75 6.10
C VAL A 113 15.14 29.62 6.70
N TYR A 114 15.46 28.39 6.32
CA TYR A 114 14.85 27.18 6.84
C TYR A 114 15.86 26.45 7.72
N VAL A 115 15.44 26.11 8.93
CA VAL A 115 16.27 25.40 9.91
C VAL A 115 15.52 24.15 10.32
N LYS A 116 16.14 22.98 10.12
CA LYS A 116 15.60 21.69 10.55
C LYS A 116 16.35 21.23 11.79
N PHE A 117 15.63 21.03 12.89
CA PHE A 117 16.16 20.51 14.14
C PHE A 117 16.02 19.00 14.21
N ARG A 118 16.88 18.34 14.99
CA ARG A 118 16.79 16.90 15.25
C ARG A 118 15.51 16.53 16.01
N ARG A 119 14.99 17.43 16.86
CA ARG A 119 13.79 17.22 17.69
C ARG A 119 12.73 18.30 17.40
N GLU A 120 11.47 17.88 17.38
CA GLU A 120 10.32 18.78 17.14
C GLU A 120 10.13 19.81 18.26
N GLU A 121 10.47 19.46 19.51
CA GLU A 121 10.37 20.34 20.68
C GLU A 121 11.30 21.57 20.55
N ASP A 122 12.48 21.40 19.93
CA ASP A 122 13.48 22.46 19.76
C ASP A 122 12.98 23.49 18.72
N ALA A 123 12.32 23.02 17.66
CA ALA A 123 11.68 23.86 16.65
C ALA A 123 10.51 24.69 17.22
N GLU A 124 9.66 24.08 18.04
CA GLU A 124 8.55 24.79 18.71
C GLU A 124 9.09 25.87 19.66
N LYS A 125 10.11 25.53 20.47
CA LYS A 125 10.80 26.47 21.35
C LYS A 125 11.41 27.64 20.57
N ALA A 126 12.05 27.36 19.44
CA ALA A 126 12.64 28.38 18.57
C ALA A 126 11.58 29.35 18.04
N VAL A 127 10.45 28.87 17.52
CA VAL A 127 9.37 29.73 16.99
C VAL A 127 8.78 30.64 18.07
N ILE A 128 8.57 30.12 19.29
CA ILE A 128 8.00 30.90 20.40
C ILE A 128 8.94 32.04 20.81
N ASP A 129 10.24 31.77 20.92
CA ASP A 129 11.24 32.76 21.34
C ASP A 129 11.55 33.77 20.23
N LEU A 130 11.82 33.29 19.01
CA LEU A 130 12.28 34.14 17.89
C LEU A 130 11.25 35.20 17.48
N ASN A 131 9.95 34.91 17.54
CA ASN A 131 8.92 35.90 17.21
C ASN A 131 8.85 37.10 18.19
N ASN A 132 9.56 37.03 19.33
CA ASN A 132 9.69 38.14 20.27
C ASN A 132 11.04 38.85 20.16
N ARG A 133 11.83 38.54 19.12
CA ARG A 133 13.21 39.01 18.94
C ARG A 133 13.37 39.83 17.67
N TRP A 134 14.51 40.51 17.62
CA TRP A 134 14.90 41.38 16.51
C TRP A 134 16.26 40.90 15.97
N PHE A 135 16.41 40.93 14.65
CA PHE A 135 17.65 40.64 13.94
C PHE A 135 17.94 41.81 12.99
N ASN A 136 19.14 42.41 13.07
CA ASN A 136 19.55 43.57 12.26
C ASN A 136 18.49 44.70 12.17
N GLY A 137 17.86 45.01 13.31
CA GLY A 137 16.88 46.11 13.40
C GLY A 137 15.49 45.79 12.84
N GLN A 138 15.18 44.52 12.55
CA GLN A 138 13.84 44.07 12.14
C GLN A 138 13.29 42.99 13.08
N PRO A 139 11.96 42.94 13.29
CA PRO A 139 11.35 41.82 14.01
C PRO A 139 11.54 40.53 13.21
N ILE A 140 11.88 39.44 13.90
CA ILE A 140 11.98 38.13 13.28
C ILE A 140 10.57 37.55 13.13
N HIS A 141 10.25 37.06 11.95
CA HIS A 141 9.01 36.33 11.68
C HIS A 141 9.34 34.86 11.49
N ALA A 142 9.11 34.07 12.54
CA ALA A 142 9.37 32.64 12.56
C ALA A 142 8.05 31.86 12.50
N GLU A 143 7.98 30.84 11.65
CA GLU A 143 6.82 29.93 11.58
C GLU A 143 7.29 28.47 11.53
N LEU A 144 6.46 27.55 12.03
CA LEU A 144 6.67 26.12 11.78
C LEU A 144 6.44 25.85 10.28
N SER A 145 7.39 25.17 9.66
CA SER A 145 7.39 24.87 8.22
C SER A 145 6.97 23.42 7.97
N PRO A 146 6.10 23.14 6.98
CA PRO A 146 5.74 21.77 6.60
C PRO A 146 6.86 21.03 5.82
N VAL A 147 7.96 21.71 5.51
CA VAL A 147 9.09 21.14 4.74
C VAL A 147 9.77 20.04 5.55
N THR A 148 9.72 18.81 5.04
CA THR A 148 10.34 17.63 5.66
C THR A 148 11.53 17.07 4.86
N ASP A 149 11.57 17.31 3.54
CA ASP A 149 12.68 16.95 2.65
C ASP A 149 13.03 18.14 1.73
N PHE A 150 14.20 18.74 1.94
CA PHE A 150 14.66 19.88 1.14
C PHE A 150 14.93 19.52 -0.33
N ARG A 151 15.19 18.25 -0.67
CA ARG A 151 15.45 17.82 -2.06
C ARG A 151 14.22 17.94 -2.95
N GLU A 152 13.02 17.82 -2.37
CA GLU A 152 11.78 18.09 -3.09
C GLU A 152 11.44 19.59 -3.15
N ALA A 153 11.99 20.38 -2.23
CA ALA A 153 11.75 21.81 -2.15
C ALA A 153 12.69 22.65 -3.04
N CYS A 154 13.87 22.11 -3.39
CA CYS A 154 14.88 22.80 -4.19
C CYS A 154 14.63 22.75 -5.70
N CYS A 155 15.02 23.82 -6.39
CA CYS A 155 14.95 23.92 -7.83
C CYS A 155 16.16 23.24 -8.49
N ARG A 156 15.97 22.02 -9.01
CA ARG A 156 17.05 21.29 -9.72
C ARG A 156 17.64 22.05 -10.92
N GLN A 157 16.81 22.82 -11.63
CA GLN A 157 17.30 23.65 -12.75
C GLN A 157 18.20 24.79 -12.26
N TYR A 158 17.98 25.32 -11.06
CA TYR A 158 18.84 26.36 -10.50
C TYR A 158 20.16 25.77 -10.02
N GLU A 159 20.14 24.58 -9.40
CA GLU A 159 21.36 23.83 -9.05
C GLU A 159 22.26 23.57 -10.27
N MET A 160 21.66 23.39 -11.45
CA MET A 160 22.38 23.20 -12.72
C MET A 160 22.72 24.51 -13.45
N GLY A 161 22.32 25.69 -12.91
CA GLY A 161 22.55 26.99 -13.55
C GLY A 161 21.62 27.33 -14.74
N GLU A 162 20.54 26.57 -14.93
CA GLU A 162 19.65 26.63 -16.10
C GLU A 162 18.24 27.19 -15.79
N CYS A 163 17.97 27.63 -14.55
CA CYS A 163 16.63 28.11 -14.19
C CYS A 163 16.30 29.46 -14.83
N THR A 164 15.33 29.47 -15.74
CA THR A 164 14.87 30.67 -16.46
C THR A 164 13.62 31.34 -15.87
N ARG A 165 13.14 30.86 -14.70
CA ARG A 165 11.86 31.30 -14.11
C ARG A 165 11.93 32.63 -13.33
N GLY A 166 13.12 33.16 -13.08
CA GLY A 166 13.31 34.43 -12.35
C GLY A 166 12.56 34.48 -11.02
N GLY A 167 11.91 35.62 -10.72
CA GLY A 167 11.09 35.81 -9.51
C GLY A 167 9.80 34.97 -9.46
N PHE A 168 9.46 34.23 -10.52
CA PHE A 168 8.26 33.38 -10.57
C PHE A 168 8.53 31.93 -10.18
N CYS A 169 9.76 31.57 -9.81
CA CYS A 169 10.06 30.21 -9.38
C CYS A 169 9.39 29.91 -8.04
N ASN A 170 8.69 28.76 -7.96
CA ASN A 170 8.04 28.31 -6.72
C ASN A 170 8.95 27.39 -5.88
N PHE A 171 10.15 27.06 -6.35
CA PHE A 171 11.09 26.16 -5.67
C PHE A 171 12.28 26.96 -5.11
N MET A 172 12.88 26.46 -4.03
CA MET A 172 13.99 27.11 -3.35
C MET A 172 15.22 27.18 -4.26
N HIS A 173 15.76 28.37 -4.43
CA HIS A 173 17.07 28.62 -5.01
C HIS A 173 18.01 28.80 -3.82
N LEU A 174 18.86 27.82 -3.54
CA LEU A 174 19.68 27.88 -2.32
C LEU A 174 20.98 28.63 -2.56
N LYS A 175 21.35 29.49 -1.61
CA LYS A 175 22.68 30.10 -1.60
C LYS A 175 23.73 29.05 -1.19
N PRO A 176 24.84 28.89 -1.94
CA PRO A 176 25.91 27.99 -1.56
C PRO A 176 26.74 28.58 -0.42
N ILE A 177 27.02 27.76 0.60
CA ILE A 177 28.02 28.07 1.64
C ILE A 177 29.44 27.81 1.12
N SER A 178 30.41 28.56 1.62
CA SER A 178 31.83 28.34 1.29
C SER A 178 32.34 26.98 1.75
N ARG A 179 33.49 26.57 1.22
CA ARG A 179 34.13 25.29 1.57
C ARG A 179 34.52 25.19 3.05
N GLU A 180 34.76 26.34 3.71
CA GLU A 180 35.14 26.40 5.12
C GLU A 180 33.95 26.07 6.03
N LEU A 181 32.77 26.63 5.74
CA LEU A 181 31.53 26.38 6.48
C LEU A 181 30.95 24.97 6.26
N ARG A 182 31.28 24.27 5.17
CA ARG A 182 30.86 22.86 4.95
C ARG A 182 31.40 21.89 6.01
N ARG A 183 32.39 22.29 6.82
CA ARG A 183 32.88 21.49 7.95
C ARG A 183 31.98 21.60 9.19
N ILE A 184 31.19 22.67 9.28
CA ILE A 184 30.30 22.98 10.40
C ILE A 184 28.91 22.37 10.16
N ASP A 185 28.43 22.35 8.91
CA ASP A 185 27.20 21.64 8.50
C ASP A 185 27.52 20.48 7.53
N PRO A 186 27.83 19.27 8.03
CA PRO A 186 28.12 18.10 7.21
C PRO A 186 26.88 17.45 6.57
N GLY A 187 25.66 17.91 6.89
CA GLY A 187 24.41 17.40 6.32
C GLY A 187 24.25 17.72 4.83
N ARG A 188 24.98 18.73 4.33
CA ARG A 188 24.95 19.15 2.93
C ARG A 188 25.90 18.30 2.06
N GLY A 189 25.33 17.34 1.33
CA GLY A 189 26.05 16.56 0.30
C GLY A 189 26.70 17.45 -0.78
N PRO A 190 27.68 16.93 -1.55
CA PRO A 190 28.41 17.73 -2.53
C PRO A 190 27.50 18.24 -3.64
N VAL A 191 27.37 19.56 -3.76
CA VAL A 191 26.70 20.22 -4.89
C VAL A 191 27.64 20.18 -6.10
N ASN A 192 27.24 19.49 -7.16
CA ASN A 192 27.87 19.57 -8.48
C ASN A 192 27.52 20.94 -9.08
N VAL A 193 28.37 21.94 -8.87
CA VAL A 193 28.28 23.20 -9.60
C VAL A 193 29.15 23.04 -10.85
N GLY A 194 28.50 22.95 -12.01
CA GLY A 194 29.20 23.04 -13.28
C GLY A 194 29.75 24.45 -13.47
N LEU A 195 31.05 24.60 -13.29
CA LEU A 195 31.85 25.71 -13.81
C LEU A 195 33.16 25.13 -14.38
N ASP A 196 33.60 25.73 -15.48
CA ASP A 196 34.69 25.35 -16.39
C ASP A 196 36.03 24.90 -15.75
N PRO A 197 36.90 24.18 -16.50
CA PRO A 197 38.04 23.47 -15.97
C PRO A 197 39.22 24.43 -15.72
N GLU A 198 39.40 24.85 -14.47
CA GLU A 198 40.74 25.26 -14.02
C GLU A 198 41.42 24.12 -13.28
N ILE A 199 42.45 23.64 -13.95
CA ILE A 199 43.51 22.76 -13.50
C ILE A 199 43.90 23.08 -12.05
N VAL A 200 43.60 22.15 -11.15
CA VAL A 200 44.40 21.99 -9.93
C VAL A 200 45.06 20.63 -10.01
N VAL A 201 46.32 20.67 -10.46
CA VAL A 201 47.29 19.59 -10.29
C VAL A 201 47.37 19.32 -8.79
N VAL A 202 46.80 18.21 -8.35
CA VAL A 202 47.21 17.61 -7.08
C VAL A 202 48.29 16.61 -7.46
N GLU A 203 49.55 17.00 -7.27
CA GLU A 203 50.67 16.09 -7.21
C GLU A 203 50.38 15.03 -6.15
N VAL A 204 49.93 13.87 -6.59
CA VAL A 204 50.03 12.63 -5.82
C VAL A 204 51.17 11.86 -6.44
N VAL A 205 52.34 12.02 -5.83
CA VAL A 205 53.53 11.21 -6.08
C VAL A 205 53.17 9.76 -5.70
N VAL A 206 52.89 8.94 -6.70
CA VAL A 206 52.93 7.47 -6.57
C VAL A 206 53.67 6.97 -7.80
N GLU A 207 54.79 6.30 -7.53
CA GLU A 207 55.72 5.75 -8.50
C GLU A 207 55.00 4.76 -9.45
N GLU A 208 55.21 4.94 -10.75
CA GLU A 208 54.82 3.99 -11.79
C GLU A 208 55.68 2.72 -11.70
N GLU A 209 55.04 1.56 -11.61
CA GLU A 209 55.52 0.34 -12.25
C GLU A 209 54.44 -0.20 -13.21
N ASP A 210 54.81 -0.19 -14.50
CA ASP A 210 54.49 -1.14 -15.56
C ASP A 210 53.06 -1.32 -16.15
N VAL A 211 52.86 -0.63 -17.29
CA VAL A 211 52.76 -1.22 -18.65
C VAL A 211 51.50 -2.05 -19.02
N ASN A 212 50.66 -1.50 -19.93
CA ASN A 212 50.43 -1.91 -21.35
C ASN A 212 48.96 -1.91 -21.89
N VAL A 213 48.75 -1.09 -22.94
CA VAL A 213 48.02 -1.26 -24.26
C VAL A 213 46.53 -1.72 -24.19
N ILE A 214 45.55 -1.32 -25.02
CA ILE A 214 45.47 -0.98 -26.45
C ILE A 214 44.17 -0.17 -26.68
N GLY A 215 44.19 0.82 -27.58
CA GLY A 215 43.06 1.71 -27.87
C GLY A 215 42.11 1.28 -29.00
N GLY A 216 41.25 2.23 -29.38
CA GLY A 216 40.56 2.28 -30.67
C GLY A 216 39.11 2.78 -30.58
N GLY A 217 38.82 3.96 -31.18
CA GLY A 217 37.45 4.41 -31.42
C GLY A 217 37.31 5.87 -31.85
N GLN A 218 37.53 6.13 -33.15
CA GLN A 218 37.22 7.40 -33.83
C GLN A 218 35.71 7.54 -34.16
N GLU A 219 35.11 8.66 -33.74
CA GLU A 219 34.70 9.79 -34.59
C GLU A 219 33.47 9.69 -35.55
N ILE A 220 32.65 10.76 -35.47
CA ILE A 220 31.97 11.53 -36.55
C ILE A 220 30.42 11.67 -36.50
N VAL A 221 30.09 12.94 -36.28
CA VAL A 221 28.90 13.80 -36.34
C VAL A 221 28.24 13.89 -37.74
N LYS A 222 26.91 14.08 -37.86
CA LYS A 222 26.26 15.27 -38.49
C LYS A 222 24.77 15.19 -38.88
N ASP A 223 24.14 16.34 -38.60
CA ASP A 223 23.17 17.13 -39.37
C ASP A 223 21.67 17.15 -39.01
N LEU A 224 21.21 18.40 -38.97
CA LEU A 224 19.95 18.99 -38.53
C LEU A 224 19.02 19.30 -39.74
N VAL A 225 17.76 19.63 -39.40
CA VAL A 225 16.94 20.77 -39.90
C VAL A 225 15.58 20.42 -40.56
N ASP A 226 14.53 20.97 -39.92
CA ASP A 226 13.25 21.55 -40.40
C ASP A 226 11.88 20.81 -40.47
N SER A 227 10.95 21.46 -39.72
CA SER A 227 9.57 21.86 -40.05
C SER A 227 8.35 21.00 -39.64
N GLU A 228 7.47 21.61 -38.83
CA GLU A 228 6.09 21.20 -38.45
C GLU A 228 5.07 21.44 -39.61
N PRO A 229 3.73 21.21 -39.51
CA PRO A 229 2.88 20.67 -38.43
C PRO A 229 1.76 19.65 -38.86
N CYS A 230 1.03 19.14 -37.86
CA CYS A 230 -0.29 18.46 -37.90
C CYS A 230 -0.39 17.00 -38.39
N HIS A 231 -0.85 16.08 -37.53
CA HIS A 231 -2.17 15.43 -37.61
C HIS A 231 -2.25 14.17 -36.72
N PHE A 232 -3.34 14.08 -35.95
CA PHE A 232 -3.82 12.86 -35.29
C PHE A 232 -3.99 11.73 -36.30
N TYR A 233 -3.30 10.61 -36.12
CA TYR A 233 -3.80 9.26 -36.44
C TYR A 233 -3.14 8.23 -35.52
N TYR A 234 -3.98 7.36 -34.94
CA TYR A 234 -3.59 6.10 -34.33
C TYR A 234 -2.72 5.29 -35.30
N ASN A 235 -1.52 4.86 -34.87
CA ASN A 235 -1.09 3.49 -35.15
C ASN A 235 0.03 2.98 -34.24
N GLU A 236 0.01 1.66 -34.14
CA GLU A 236 0.89 0.70 -33.48
C GLU A 236 2.40 0.96 -33.61
N ASN A 237 3.15 0.42 -32.63
CA ASN A 237 4.61 0.39 -32.48
C ASN A 237 5.26 1.49 -31.62
N CYS A 238 4.99 1.46 -30.31
CA CYS A 238 6.00 1.85 -29.33
C CYS A 238 6.74 0.59 -28.86
N LYS A 239 7.79 0.19 -29.60
CA LYS A 239 8.94 -0.46 -28.97
C LYS A 239 9.63 0.62 -28.13
N ALA A 240 9.17 0.80 -26.89
CA ALA A 240 9.91 1.57 -25.91
C ALA A 240 11.26 0.88 -25.69
N ASN A 241 12.32 1.68 -25.62
CA ASN A 241 13.70 1.24 -25.41
C ASN A 241 13.80 0.26 -24.24
N ASP A 242 14.14 -0.99 -24.54
CA ASP A 242 14.29 -2.13 -23.62
C ASP A 242 15.53 -2.02 -22.69
N LYS A 243 16.03 -0.80 -22.44
CA LYS A 243 17.23 -0.53 -21.62
C LYS A 243 16.92 -0.02 -20.21
N GLU A 244 15.66 0.17 -19.83
CA GLU A 244 15.28 0.78 -18.53
C GLU A 244 14.60 -0.17 -17.52
N ARG A 245 14.50 -1.48 -17.76
CA ARG A 245 13.88 -2.43 -16.81
C ARG A 245 14.81 -3.56 -16.41
N GLU A 246 15.53 -3.41 -15.31
CA GLU A 246 16.30 -4.48 -14.66
C GLU A 246 15.42 -5.45 -13.84
N TRP A 247 14.22 -5.82 -14.31
CA TRP A 247 13.43 -6.87 -13.65
C TRP A 247 12.71 -7.80 -14.62
N ILE A 248 12.44 -9.02 -14.15
CA ILE A 248 11.68 -10.03 -14.90
C ILE A 248 10.20 -9.95 -14.55
N ARG A 249 9.33 -9.72 -15.54
CA ARG A 249 7.89 -9.54 -15.29
C ARG A 249 7.22 -10.80 -14.72
N PRO A 250 6.26 -10.69 -13.79
CA PRO A 250 5.58 -11.85 -13.20
C PRO A 250 4.55 -12.52 -14.12
N ASP A 251 4.20 -11.86 -15.23
CA ASP A 251 3.15 -12.24 -16.17
C ASP A 251 3.66 -12.81 -17.50
N THR A 252 4.96 -13.09 -17.62
CA THR A 252 5.47 -13.64 -18.89
C THR A 252 4.84 -15.02 -19.14
N PRO A 253 4.51 -15.36 -20.40
CA PRO A 253 4.02 -16.70 -20.72
C PRO A 253 4.96 -17.81 -20.24
N SER A 254 4.38 -18.88 -19.68
CA SER A 254 5.14 -20.04 -19.22
C SER A 254 5.89 -20.72 -20.37
N LYS A 255 7.15 -21.07 -20.12
CA LYS A 255 7.96 -21.90 -21.03
C LYS A 255 7.82 -23.40 -20.75
N CYS A 256 7.00 -23.78 -19.76
CA CYS A 256 6.79 -25.18 -19.40
C CYS A 256 6.20 -25.97 -20.58
N THR A 257 6.80 -27.10 -20.91
CA THR A 257 6.35 -27.96 -22.04
C THR A 257 5.48 -29.13 -21.58
N TRP A 258 5.02 -29.11 -20.32
CA TRP A 258 4.09 -30.09 -19.77
C TRP A 258 2.83 -30.14 -20.63
N LYS A 259 2.35 -31.36 -20.90
CA LYS A 259 1.09 -31.64 -21.56
C LYS A 259 0.53 -32.94 -20.99
N LEU A 260 -0.80 -33.02 -20.88
CA LEU A 260 -1.46 -34.24 -20.47
C LEU A 260 -1.05 -35.41 -21.38
N GLY A 261 -0.68 -36.55 -20.78
CA GLY A 261 -0.24 -37.75 -21.48
C GLY A 261 1.27 -37.84 -21.71
N LYS A 262 2.07 -36.80 -21.42
CA LYS A 262 3.53 -36.94 -21.40
C LYS A 262 3.98 -37.81 -20.23
N PRO A 263 4.99 -38.69 -20.41
CA PRO A 263 5.56 -39.47 -19.32
C PRO A 263 6.13 -38.56 -18.21
N PRO A 264 5.93 -38.89 -16.92
CA PRO A 264 6.56 -38.17 -15.82
C PRO A 264 8.10 -38.15 -15.90
N SER A 265 8.71 -39.17 -16.53
CA SER A 265 10.15 -39.26 -16.77
C SER A 265 10.72 -38.14 -17.65
N ASP A 266 9.87 -37.49 -18.45
CA ASP A 266 10.28 -36.40 -19.35
C ASP A 266 10.30 -35.05 -18.64
N SER A 267 9.83 -34.99 -17.38
CA SER A 267 9.84 -33.77 -16.59
C SER A 267 11.28 -33.36 -16.26
N PRO A 268 11.70 -32.13 -16.60
CA PRO A 268 13.02 -31.62 -16.19
C PRO A 268 13.05 -31.20 -14.72
N HIS A 269 11.89 -31.24 -14.04
CA HIS A 269 11.74 -30.75 -12.69
C HIS A 269 12.11 -31.83 -11.68
N ARG A 270 12.69 -31.39 -10.57
CA ARG A 270 12.87 -32.25 -9.40
C ARG A 270 11.51 -32.51 -8.77
N HIS A 271 11.17 -33.78 -8.57
CA HIS A 271 9.94 -34.21 -7.91
C HIS A 271 10.21 -34.71 -6.50
N THR A 272 9.27 -34.45 -5.59
CA THR A 272 9.27 -34.98 -4.21
C THR A 272 8.12 -35.95 -4.01
N THR A 273 8.34 -37.04 -3.28
CA THR A 273 7.26 -37.94 -2.85
C THR A 273 6.70 -37.52 -1.51
N LEU A 274 5.51 -38.02 -1.15
CA LEU A 274 4.96 -37.83 0.19
C LEU A 274 5.92 -38.40 1.24
N PRO A 275 6.34 -37.61 2.25
CA PRO A 275 7.21 -38.10 3.30
C PRO A 275 6.43 -38.98 4.29
N GLU A 276 7.09 -40.04 4.78
CA GLU A 276 6.55 -40.87 5.85
C GLU A 276 6.36 -40.06 7.15
N PRO A 277 5.32 -40.34 7.95
CA PRO A 277 5.09 -39.65 9.22
C PRO A 277 6.26 -39.85 10.19
N LEU A 278 6.91 -38.76 10.58
CA LEU A 278 7.95 -38.78 11.60
C LEU A 278 7.33 -38.72 13.01
N LYS A 279 7.84 -39.57 13.92
CA LYS A 279 7.39 -39.57 15.33
C LYS A 279 7.82 -38.31 16.09
N ILE A 280 9.04 -37.85 15.84
CA ILE A 280 9.62 -36.62 16.39
C ILE A 280 10.04 -35.79 15.19
N LEU A 281 9.50 -34.58 15.08
CA LEU A 281 9.80 -33.67 13.97
C LEU A 281 11.17 -33.02 14.20
N PRO A 282 12.11 -33.08 13.23
CA PRO A 282 13.42 -32.41 13.36
C PRO A 282 13.30 -30.89 13.49
N SER A 283 12.28 -30.31 12.86
CA SER A 283 11.95 -28.89 12.94
C SER A 283 10.46 -28.66 12.70
N ILE A 284 9.99 -27.45 12.97
CA ILE A 284 8.61 -27.05 12.68
C ILE A 284 8.29 -27.07 11.17
N LEU A 285 9.31 -26.96 10.30
CA LEU A 285 9.12 -27.04 8.84
C LEU A 285 8.64 -28.44 8.40
N ASN A 286 8.97 -29.48 9.17
CA ASN A 286 8.45 -30.84 8.92
C ASN A 286 6.97 -31.01 9.30
N LYS A 287 6.32 -29.97 9.87
CA LYS A 287 4.88 -29.94 10.11
C LYS A 287 4.07 -29.37 8.93
N VAL A 288 4.76 -28.91 7.87
CA VAL A 288 4.14 -28.48 6.61
C VAL A 288 3.72 -29.71 5.79
N GLY A 289 2.49 -29.70 5.30
CA GLY A 289 1.89 -30.82 4.59
C GLY A 289 1.12 -31.78 5.49
N ASN A 290 0.66 -32.89 4.92
CA ASN A 290 -0.18 -33.88 5.59
C ASN A 290 -1.40 -33.25 6.27
N THR A 291 -2.04 -32.30 5.59
CA THR A 291 -3.17 -31.54 6.11
C THR A 291 -4.44 -32.40 6.11
N PRO A 292 -5.37 -32.19 7.06
CA PRO A 292 -6.54 -33.03 7.16
C PRO A 292 -7.53 -32.75 6.01
N LEU A 293 -8.22 -33.80 5.57
CA LEU A 293 -9.38 -33.73 4.69
C LEU A 293 -10.63 -34.01 5.53
N VAL A 294 -11.43 -32.98 5.77
CA VAL A 294 -12.53 -33.00 6.73
C VAL A 294 -13.87 -32.95 6.01
N ARG A 295 -14.83 -33.78 6.40
CA ARG A 295 -16.19 -33.76 5.83
C ARG A 295 -16.98 -32.53 6.30
N ILE A 296 -17.64 -31.85 5.37
CA ILE A 296 -18.61 -30.78 5.63
C ILE A 296 -20.00 -31.40 5.85
N ASN A 297 -20.55 -31.29 7.06
CA ASN A 297 -21.70 -32.09 7.47
C ASN A 297 -23.04 -31.33 7.45
N LYS A 298 -23.02 -30.03 7.75
CA LYS A 298 -24.21 -29.18 7.90
C LYS A 298 -24.43 -28.31 6.67
N ILE A 299 -23.41 -27.54 6.26
CA ILE A 299 -23.55 -26.54 5.21
C ILE A 299 -23.99 -27.19 3.89
N GLY A 300 -23.34 -28.28 3.47
CA GLY A 300 -23.72 -28.98 2.23
C GLY A 300 -25.20 -29.41 2.21
N LYS A 301 -25.73 -29.88 3.35
CA LYS A 301 -27.15 -30.30 3.48
C LYS A 301 -28.10 -29.11 3.45
N GLN A 302 -27.75 -28.00 4.10
CA GLN A 302 -28.57 -26.78 4.09
C GLN A 302 -28.77 -26.23 2.68
N TYR A 303 -27.74 -26.35 1.83
CA TYR A 303 -27.81 -25.93 0.42
C TYR A 303 -28.33 -27.03 -0.52
N GLY A 304 -28.82 -28.14 0.03
CA GLY A 304 -29.46 -29.22 -0.73
C GLY A 304 -28.49 -30.06 -1.59
N LEU A 305 -27.20 -30.09 -1.27
CA LEU A 305 -26.23 -30.92 -1.99
C LEU A 305 -26.46 -32.40 -1.67
N LYS A 306 -26.33 -33.24 -2.71
CA LYS A 306 -26.47 -34.70 -2.61
C LYS A 306 -25.13 -35.43 -2.53
N CYS A 307 -24.06 -34.81 -3.04
CA CYS A 307 -22.71 -35.37 -3.02
C CYS A 307 -22.06 -35.21 -1.63
N GLU A 308 -20.97 -35.94 -1.41
CA GLU A 308 -20.09 -35.72 -0.28
C GLU A 308 -19.24 -34.46 -0.52
N LEU A 309 -19.27 -33.52 0.42
CA LEU A 309 -18.45 -32.32 0.39
C LEU A 309 -17.34 -32.42 1.43
N LEU A 310 -16.09 -32.26 1.00
CA LEU A 310 -14.90 -32.34 1.84
C LEU A 310 -14.09 -31.04 1.76
N ALA A 311 -13.49 -30.65 2.87
CA ALA A 311 -12.59 -29.51 2.99
C ALA A 311 -11.15 -29.99 3.24
N LYS A 312 -10.23 -29.57 2.39
CA LYS A 312 -8.78 -29.76 2.58
C LYS A 312 -8.25 -28.57 3.38
N CYS A 313 -7.99 -28.78 4.66
CA CYS A 313 -7.74 -27.71 5.63
C CYS A 313 -6.25 -27.32 5.69
N GLU A 314 -5.83 -26.45 4.75
CA GLU A 314 -4.44 -26.00 4.65
C GLU A 314 -4.02 -25.02 5.75
N PHE A 315 -4.97 -24.51 6.53
CA PHE A 315 -4.71 -23.67 7.69
C PHE A 315 -4.08 -24.40 8.89
N PHE A 316 -3.92 -25.73 8.82
CA PHE A 316 -3.19 -26.54 9.81
C PHE A 316 -1.68 -26.68 9.53
N ASN A 317 -1.18 -26.11 8.43
CA ASN A 317 0.26 -26.00 8.23
C ASN A 317 0.89 -25.12 9.32
N ALA A 318 2.20 -25.24 9.54
CA ALA A 318 2.92 -24.62 10.64
C ALA A 318 2.77 -23.08 10.74
N GLY A 319 2.86 -22.39 9.61
CA GLY A 319 2.68 -20.94 9.49
C GLY A 319 1.20 -20.53 9.41
N GLY A 320 0.29 -21.48 9.26
CA GLY A 320 -1.16 -21.29 9.27
C GLY A 320 -1.78 -21.10 7.89
N SER A 321 -1.10 -21.48 6.81
CA SER A 321 -1.64 -21.36 5.46
C SER A 321 -1.09 -22.38 4.45
N VAL A 322 -1.77 -22.51 3.31
CA VAL A 322 -1.33 -23.28 2.14
C VAL A 322 0.04 -22.84 1.60
N LYS A 323 0.43 -21.58 1.86
CA LYS A 323 1.66 -21.01 1.29
C LYS A 323 2.92 -21.53 1.97
N ASP A 324 2.81 -22.11 3.17
CA ASP A 324 3.94 -22.73 3.85
C ASP A 324 4.58 -23.83 2.99
N ARG A 325 3.75 -24.54 2.20
CA ARG A 325 4.20 -25.56 1.24
C ARG A 325 5.10 -24.99 0.15
N ILE A 326 4.74 -23.84 -0.40
CA ILE A 326 5.49 -23.22 -1.50
C ILE A 326 6.74 -22.56 -0.96
N SER A 327 6.66 -21.93 0.22
CA SER A 327 7.79 -21.29 0.88
C SER A 327 8.87 -22.31 1.19
N LEU A 328 8.51 -23.45 1.80
CA LEU A 328 9.46 -24.53 2.07
C LEU A 328 10.06 -25.10 0.77
N ARG A 329 9.23 -25.39 -0.24
CA ARG A 329 9.69 -25.98 -1.50
C ARG A 329 10.62 -25.04 -2.28
N MET A 330 10.32 -23.75 -2.36
CA MET A 330 11.16 -22.76 -3.03
C MET A 330 12.53 -22.62 -2.34
N VAL A 331 12.55 -22.56 -1.01
CA VAL A 331 13.81 -22.51 -0.24
C VAL A 331 14.62 -23.79 -0.45
N GLU A 332 14.01 -24.96 -0.32
CA GLU A 332 14.72 -26.25 -0.46
C GLU A 332 15.25 -26.52 -1.87
N ASP A 333 14.54 -26.07 -2.91
CA ASP A 333 15.03 -26.19 -4.28
C ASP A 333 16.15 -25.18 -4.57
N ALA A 334 16.06 -23.96 -4.02
CA ALA A 334 17.11 -22.95 -4.14
C ALA A 334 18.40 -23.34 -3.39
N GLU A 335 18.29 -23.93 -2.21
CA GLU A 335 19.41 -24.52 -1.45
C GLU A 335 20.10 -25.60 -2.26
N LYS A 336 19.33 -26.55 -2.83
CA LYS A 336 19.90 -27.68 -3.59
C LYS A 336 20.47 -27.25 -4.94
N ALA A 337 19.98 -26.17 -5.53
CA ALA A 337 20.55 -25.57 -6.72
C ALA A 337 21.82 -24.74 -6.42
N GLY A 338 22.20 -24.55 -5.15
CA GLY A 338 23.32 -23.70 -4.73
C GLY A 338 23.08 -22.19 -4.93
N ILE A 339 21.84 -21.80 -5.24
CA ILE A 339 21.43 -20.40 -5.39
C ILE A 339 21.49 -19.74 -4.02
N LEU A 340 20.80 -20.34 -3.04
CA LEU A 340 20.70 -19.84 -1.68
C LEU A 340 21.81 -20.45 -0.78
N LYS A 341 22.65 -19.61 -0.18
CA LYS A 341 23.76 -19.97 0.71
C LYS A 341 23.48 -19.55 2.16
N PRO A 342 24.04 -20.24 3.17
CA PRO A 342 23.81 -19.89 4.58
C PRO A 342 24.07 -18.40 4.87
N GLY A 343 23.11 -17.73 5.52
CA GLY A 343 23.18 -16.30 5.82
C GLY A 343 22.73 -15.36 4.69
N ASP A 344 22.38 -15.87 3.50
CA ASP A 344 21.81 -15.07 2.41
C ASP A 344 20.49 -14.41 2.82
N THR A 345 20.09 -13.37 2.06
CA THR A 345 18.83 -12.65 2.28
C THR A 345 17.75 -13.11 1.30
N ILE A 346 16.57 -13.46 1.81
CA ILE A 346 15.38 -13.75 1.01
C ILE A 346 14.52 -12.49 0.96
N ILE A 347 14.18 -12.05 -0.25
CA ILE A 347 13.26 -10.93 -0.50
C ILE A 347 12.05 -11.47 -1.26
N GLU A 348 10.82 -11.23 -0.81
CA GLU A 348 9.64 -11.73 -1.53
C GLU A 348 8.52 -10.68 -1.67
N PRO A 349 8.04 -10.42 -2.90
CA PRO A 349 6.82 -9.64 -3.15
C PRO A 349 5.57 -10.49 -2.88
N THR A 350 4.78 -10.16 -1.85
CA THR A 350 3.65 -11.01 -1.45
C THR A 350 2.53 -10.30 -0.70
N SER A 351 1.31 -10.83 -0.84
CA SER A 351 0.10 -10.46 -0.09
C SER A 351 0.04 -11.06 1.33
N GLY A 352 1.13 -11.67 1.79
CA GLY A 352 1.43 -11.93 3.20
C GLY A 352 1.61 -13.39 3.58
N ASN A 353 0.73 -14.31 3.17
CA ASN A 353 0.82 -15.72 3.59
C ASN A 353 2.12 -16.40 3.10
N THR A 354 2.56 -16.14 1.86
CA THR A 354 3.88 -16.61 1.38
C THR A 354 5.01 -15.98 2.16
N GLY A 355 4.85 -14.71 2.57
CA GLY A 355 5.81 -14.02 3.41
C GLY A 355 5.94 -14.67 4.79
N ILE A 356 4.82 -15.04 5.43
CA ILE A 356 4.84 -15.75 6.71
C ILE A 356 5.54 -17.11 6.57
N GLY A 357 5.23 -17.88 5.53
CA GLY A 357 5.88 -19.16 5.27
C GLY A 357 7.39 -19.01 5.03
N LEU A 358 7.82 -17.97 4.30
CA LEU A 358 9.24 -17.70 4.04
C LEU A 358 9.96 -17.18 5.28
N ALA A 359 9.34 -16.28 6.04
CA ALA A 359 9.88 -15.79 7.31
C ALA A 359 10.03 -16.93 8.32
N LEU A 360 9.07 -17.86 8.40
CA LEU A 360 9.17 -19.06 9.22
C LEU A 360 10.34 -19.95 8.78
N ALA A 361 10.48 -20.21 7.48
CA ALA A 361 11.60 -20.99 6.94
C ALA A 361 12.95 -20.30 7.19
N ALA A 362 13.00 -18.98 7.00
CA ALA A 362 14.18 -18.16 7.23
C ALA A 362 14.61 -18.17 8.70
N ALA A 363 13.66 -18.02 9.63
CA ALA A 363 13.92 -18.08 11.06
C ALA A 363 14.51 -19.44 11.49
N VAL A 364 14.03 -20.54 10.91
CA VAL A 364 14.52 -21.90 11.22
C VAL A 364 15.87 -22.19 10.57
N LYS A 365 16.10 -21.72 9.34
CA LYS A 365 17.29 -22.03 8.53
C LYS A 365 18.41 -20.98 8.62
N GLY A 366 18.17 -19.86 9.29
CA GLY A 366 19.16 -18.80 9.51
C GLY A 366 19.34 -17.87 8.30
N TYR A 367 18.26 -17.54 7.59
CA TYR A 367 18.26 -16.53 6.52
C TYR A 367 17.73 -15.20 7.03
N ARG A 368 18.25 -14.09 6.49
CA ARG A 368 17.60 -12.79 6.64
C ARG A 368 16.37 -12.76 5.73
N CYS A 369 15.25 -12.19 6.18
CA CYS A 369 14.01 -12.18 5.42
C CYS A 369 13.44 -10.76 5.32
N ILE A 370 13.17 -10.31 4.09
CA ILE A 370 12.53 -9.03 3.79
C ILE A 370 11.26 -9.29 3.00
N ILE A 371 10.12 -8.87 3.53
CA ILE A 371 8.82 -9.02 2.89
C ILE A 371 8.36 -7.68 2.33
N VAL A 372 8.11 -7.65 1.03
CA VAL A 372 7.55 -6.48 0.34
C VAL A 372 6.07 -6.72 0.10
N MET A 373 5.21 -5.94 0.75
CA MET A 373 3.76 -6.14 0.69
C MET A 373 2.99 -4.83 0.49
N PRO A 374 1.83 -4.85 -0.18
CA PRO A 374 0.93 -3.70 -0.24
C PRO A 374 0.46 -3.22 1.14
N GLU A 375 0.11 -1.95 1.26
CA GLU A 375 -0.40 -1.35 2.51
C GLU A 375 -1.73 -1.98 2.98
N LYS A 376 -2.62 -2.40 2.07
CA LYS A 376 -3.93 -2.98 2.42
C LYS A 376 -3.88 -4.27 3.25
N MET A 377 -2.74 -4.95 3.30
CA MET A 377 -2.64 -6.24 3.98
C MET A 377 -2.78 -6.08 5.50
N SER A 378 -3.57 -6.96 6.13
CA SER A 378 -3.94 -6.94 7.55
C SER A 378 -2.74 -6.69 8.49
N MET A 379 -2.95 -5.97 9.59
CA MET A 379 -1.91 -5.73 10.60
C MET A 379 -1.47 -7.03 11.29
N GLU A 380 -2.38 -8.00 11.45
CA GLU A 380 -2.06 -9.30 12.04
C GLU A 380 -0.94 -10.03 11.28
N LYS A 381 -0.89 -9.90 9.95
CA LYS A 381 0.20 -10.46 9.14
C LYS A 381 1.53 -9.76 9.45
N VAL A 382 1.51 -8.44 9.62
CA VAL A 382 2.70 -7.66 9.98
C VAL A 382 3.22 -8.05 11.35
N ASP A 383 2.35 -8.25 12.33
CA ASP A 383 2.75 -8.66 13.66
C ASP A 383 3.40 -10.05 13.68
N VAL A 384 2.81 -11.00 12.94
CA VAL A 384 3.40 -12.34 12.78
C VAL A 384 4.76 -12.26 12.08
N LEU A 385 4.88 -11.46 11.03
CA LEU A 385 6.14 -11.30 10.29
C LEU A 385 7.24 -10.68 11.15
N ARG A 386 6.92 -9.62 11.90
CA ARG A 386 7.86 -9.01 12.86
C ARG A 386 8.28 -10.00 13.94
N ALA A 387 7.33 -10.78 14.48
CA ALA A 387 7.63 -11.78 15.49
C ALA A 387 8.53 -12.92 14.96
N LEU A 388 8.45 -13.23 13.66
CA LEU A 388 9.35 -14.17 12.98
C LEU A 388 10.71 -13.55 12.60
N GLY A 389 10.93 -12.26 12.90
CA GLY A 389 12.18 -11.55 12.59
C GLY A 389 12.29 -11.07 11.14
N ALA A 390 11.19 -11.01 10.39
CA ALA A 390 11.19 -10.47 9.04
C ALA A 390 11.13 -8.93 9.05
N GLU A 391 11.93 -8.32 8.19
CA GLU A 391 11.83 -6.90 7.84
C GLU A 391 10.68 -6.71 6.86
N ILE A 392 9.96 -5.58 6.96
CA ILE A 392 8.74 -5.34 6.19
C ILE A 392 8.88 -4.02 5.45
N VAL A 393 8.73 -4.08 4.13
CA VAL A 393 8.64 -2.93 3.26
C VAL A 393 7.22 -2.84 2.72
N ARG A 394 6.56 -1.70 2.94
CA ARG A 394 5.22 -1.44 2.43
C ARG A 394 5.29 -0.76 1.07
N THR A 395 4.33 -1.05 0.20
CA THR A 395 4.18 -0.39 -1.10
C THR A 395 2.74 0.10 -1.32
N PRO A 396 2.52 1.16 -2.11
CA PRO A 396 1.18 1.65 -2.38
C PRO A 396 0.27 0.54 -2.95
N THR A 397 -0.95 0.41 -2.42
CA THR A 397 -1.89 -0.63 -2.87
C THR A 397 -2.38 -0.37 -4.29
N THR A 398 -2.47 0.90 -4.67
CA THR A 398 -2.94 1.37 -5.99
C THR A 398 -1.88 1.27 -7.09
N ALA A 399 -0.62 0.95 -6.75
CA ALA A 399 0.43 0.77 -7.74
C ALA A 399 0.13 -0.46 -8.61
N ARG A 400 0.00 -0.24 -9.93
CA ARG A 400 -0.09 -1.33 -10.91
C ARG A 400 1.13 -2.23 -10.80
N PHE A 401 0.98 -3.52 -11.08
CA PHE A 401 2.09 -4.49 -10.98
C PHE A 401 3.32 -4.14 -11.83
N ASP A 402 3.16 -3.34 -12.89
CA ASP A 402 4.22 -2.90 -13.80
C ASP A 402 4.84 -1.54 -13.43
N SER A 403 4.39 -0.90 -12.34
CA SER A 403 4.96 0.34 -11.82
C SER A 403 6.17 0.05 -10.91
N PRO A 404 7.23 0.89 -10.95
CA PRO A 404 8.40 0.76 -10.07
C PRO A 404 8.09 0.73 -8.58
N GLU A 405 6.98 1.36 -8.19
CA GLU A 405 6.47 1.47 -6.83
C GLU A 405 5.65 0.26 -6.39
N SER A 406 5.35 -0.67 -7.30
CA SER A 406 4.66 -1.92 -6.96
C SER A 406 5.51 -2.79 -6.04
N HIS A 407 4.86 -3.63 -5.23
CA HIS A 407 5.55 -4.62 -4.42
C HIS A 407 6.53 -5.51 -5.22
N VAL A 408 6.21 -5.82 -6.48
CA VAL A 408 7.12 -6.54 -7.38
C VAL A 408 8.33 -5.68 -7.72
N GLY A 409 8.11 -4.44 -8.16
CA GLY A 409 9.18 -3.54 -8.55
C GLY A 409 10.13 -3.16 -7.42
N VAL A 410 9.58 -2.85 -6.25
CA VAL A 410 10.35 -2.57 -5.04
C VAL A 410 11.16 -3.77 -4.59
N ALA A 411 10.61 -5.00 -4.66
CA ALA A 411 11.38 -6.20 -4.34
C ALA A 411 12.60 -6.35 -5.26
N TRP A 412 12.43 -6.16 -6.57
CA TRP A 412 13.53 -6.22 -7.54
C TRP A 412 14.59 -5.15 -7.33
N ARG A 413 14.18 -3.91 -7.02
CA ARG A 413 15.12 -2.84 -6.67
C ARG A 413 15.95 -3.21 -5.44
N LEU A 414 15.31 -3.65 -4.35
CA LEU A 414 16.02 -4.08 -3.14
C LEU A 414 17.00 -5.23 -3.43
N LYS A 415 16.59 -6.20 -4.24
CA LYS A 415 17.46 -7.31 -4.65
C LYS A 415 18.66 -6.87 -5.51
N ASN A 416 18.55 -5.79 -6.28
CA ASN A 416 19.67 -5.26 -7.06
C ASN A 416 20.61 -4.38 -6.19
N GLU A 417 20.09 -3.75 -5.14
CA GLU A 417 20.87 -2.93 -4.21
C GLU A 417 21.57 -3.75 -3.11
N MET A 418 21.07 -4.95 -2.81
CA MET A 418 21.57 -5.79 -1.71
C MET A 418 22.44 -6.96 -2.20
N PRO A 419 23.69 -7.10 -1.71
CA PRO A 419 24.51 -8.27 -2.01
C PRO A 419 23.91 -9.53 -1.37
N ASN A 420 24.07 -10.69 -2.03
CA ASN A 420 23.59 -12.00 -1.57
C ASN A 420 22.08 -12.04 -1.26
N ALA A 421 21.29 -11.20 -1.94
CA ALA A 421 19.83 -11.17 -1.84
C ALA A 421 19.18 -11.89 -3.02
N HIS A 422 18.14 -12.66 -2.73
CA HIS A 422 17.42 -13.48 -3.71
C HIS A 422 15.93 -13.25 -3.62
N ILE A 423 15.29 -13.11 -4.78
CA ILE A 423 13.83 -13.21 -4.90
C ILE A 423 13.51 -14.61 -5.37
N LEU A 424 12.72 -15.34 -4.57
CA LEU A 424 12.32 -16.70 -4.92
C LEU A 424 11.18 -16.71 -5.94
N ASP A 425 10.37 -15.65 -5.96
CA ASP A 425 9.38 -15.31 -6.99
C ASP A 425 8.28 -16.36 -7.16
N GLN A 426 7.31 -16.33 -6.24
CA GLN A 426 6.15 -17.21 -6.28
C GLN A 426 5.32 -17.12 -7.58
N TYR A 427 5.44 -16.07 -8.39
CA TYR A 427 4.65 -15.90 -9.62
C TYR A 427 5.24 -16.66 -10.80
N ARG A 428 6.55 -16.94 -10.76
CA ARG A 428 7.30 -17.59 -11.84
C ARG A 428 7.90 -18.93 -11.46
N ASN A 429 8.20 -19.13 -10.18
CA ASN A 429 8.98 -20.27 -9.72
C ASN A 429 8.18 -21.57 -9.80
N ALA A 430 8.72 -22.55 -10.53
CA ALA A 430 8.09 -23.86 -10.73
C ALA A 430 7.86 -24.61 -9.41
N SER A 431 8.68 -24.36 -8.38
CA SER A 431 8.51 -24.91 -7.03
C SER A 431 7.13 -24.62 -6.42
N ASN A 432 6.48 -23.50 -6.80
CA ASN A 432 5.12 -23.18 -6.37
C ASN A 432 4.08 -24.21 -6.88
N PRO A 433 3.80 -24.35 -8.19
CA PRO A 433 2.86 -25.38 -8.65
C PRO A 433 3.37 -26.80 -8.38
N LEU A 434 4.69 -27.05 -8.40
CA LEU A 434 5.24 -28.39 -8.16
C LEU A 434 4.97 -28.92 -6.76
N THR A 435 5.03 -28.08 -5.70
CA THR A 435 4.71 -28.57 -4.35
C THR A 435 3.29 -29.11 -4.28
N HIS A 436 2.35 -28.48 -4.99
CA HIS A 436 0.96 -28.88 -5.02
C HIS A 436 0.71 -30.09 -5.91
N TYR A 437 1.46 -30.21 -7.01
CA TYR A 437 1.47 -31.39 -7.88
C TYR A 437 2.04 -32.62 -7.15
N ASP A 438 3.16 -32.46 -6.45
CA ASP A 438 3.92 -33.53 -5.80
C ASP A 438 3.33 -33.96 -4.46
N THR A 439 2.74 -33.02 -3.70
CA THR A 439 2.28 -33.30 -2.34
C THR A 439 0.78 -33.10 -2.18
N THR A 440 0.26 -31.88 -2.33
CA THR A 440 -1.15 -31.58 -2.04
C THR A 440 -2.12 -32.46 -2.84
N ALA A 441 -1.84 -32.69 -4.12
CA ALA A 441 -2.66 -33.54 -4.97
C ALA A 441 -2.55 -35.03 -4.62
N GLU A 442 -1.34 -35.52 -4.32
CA GLU A 442 -1.12 -36.91 -3.90
C GLU A 442 -1.77 -37.17 -2.53
N GLU A 443 -1.72 -36.21 -1.59
CA GLU A 443 -2.45 -36.28 -0.32
C GLU A 443 -3.96 -36.39 -0.54
N ILE A 444 -4.54 -35.55 -1.43
CA ILE A 444 -5.96 -35.60 -1.75
C ILE A 444 -6.32 -36.95 -2.38
N LEU A 445 -5.53 -37.43 -3.34
CA LEU A 445 -5.72 -38.74 -3.98
C LEU A 445 -5.68 -39.87 -2.96
N GLN A 446 -4.69 -39.89 -2.06
CA GLN A 446 -4.56 -40.88 -1.00
C GLN A 446 -5.74 -40.82 -0.04
N GLN A 447 -6.10 -39.62 0.45
CA GLN A 447 -7.21 -39.41 1.40
C GLN A 447 -8.58 -39.72 0.79
N CYS A 448 -8.69 -39.66 -0.54
CA CYS A 448 -9.91 -39.96 -1.27
C CYS A 448 -9.97 -41.38 -1.83
N ASP A 449 -8.98 -42.24 -1.57
CA ASP A 449 -8.85 -43.56 -2.22
C ASP A 449 -8.92 -43.49 -3.76
N GLY A 450 -8.35 -42.42 -4.33
CA GLY A 450 -8.39 -42.11 -5.76
C GLY A 450 -9.75 -41.69 -6.31
N LYS A 451 -10.80 -41.56 -5.48
CA LYS A 451 -12.17 -41.22 -5.88
C LYS A 451 -12.49 -39.76 -5.59
N ILE A 452 -12.43 -38.92 -6.62
CA ILE A 452 -12.77 -37.50 -6.57
C ILE A 452 -13.49 -37.12 -7.87
N ASP A 453 -14.61 -36.41 -7.76
CA ASP A 453 -15.43 -36.01 -8.91
C ASP A 453 -15.30 -34.52 -9.23
N MET A 454 -14.98 -33.71 -8.23
CA MET A 454 -14.80 -32.26 -8.36
C MET A 454 -13.78 -31.74 -7.34
N LEU A 455 -12.95 -30.79 -7.77
CA LEU A 455 -12.07 -30.01 -6.91
C LEU A 455 -12.33 -28.52 -7.13
N VAL A 456 -12.49 -27.78 -6.03
CA VAL A 456 -12.73 -26.34 -6.02
C VAL A 456 -11.59 -25.64 -5.29
N ALA A 457 -10.94 -24.68 -5.96
CA ALA A 457 -9.86 -23.90 -5.38
C ALA A 457 -9.89 -22.45 -5.86
N THR A 458 -9.69 -21.52 -4.93
CA THR A 458 -9.46 -20.11 -5.27
C THR A 458 -8.07 -19.88 -5.85
N ALA A 459 -7.96 -18.96 -6.81
CA ALA A 459 -6.69 -18.63 -7.46
C ALA A 459 -6.15 -17.26 -7.00
N GLY A 460 -4.92 -17.26 -6.49
CA GLY A 460 -4.07 -16.07 -6.38
C GLY A 460 -2.96 -16.16 -7.44
N THR A 461 -1.77 -16.64 -7.06
CA THR A 461 -0.71 -16.96 -8.04
C THR A 461 -1.13 -18.01 -9.07
N GLY A 462 -2.14 -18.84 -8.75
CA GLY A 462 -2.56 -19.97 -9.57
C GLY A 462 -1.76 -21.26 -9.37
N GLY A 463 -0.71 -21.26 -8.53
CA GLY A 463 0.13 -22.43 -8.30
C GLY A 463 -0.64 -23.62 -7.70
N THR A 464 -1.51 -23.38 -6.72
CA THR A 464 -2.32 -24.43 -6.07
C THR A 464 -3.26 -25.12 -7.05
N ILE A 465 -4.08 -24.35 -7.78
CA ILE A 465 -5.01 -24.94 -8.75
C ILE A 465 -4.27 -25.63 -9.90
N THR A 466 -3.16 -25.05 -10.39
CA THR A 466 -2.35 -25.63 -11.48
C THR A 466 -1.67 -26.94 -11.09
N GLY A 467 -1.02 -26.98 -9.92
CA GLY A 467 -0.34 -28.19 -9.47
C GLY A 467 -1.32 -29.34 -9.26
N ILE A 468 -2.43 -29.05 -8.58
CA ILE A 468 -3.47 -30.05 -8.31
C ILE A 468 -4.14 -30.51 -9.60
N SER A 469 -4.55 -29.59 -10.47
CA SER A 469 -5.25 -29.93 -11.72
C SER A 469 -4.42 -30.81 -12.64
N ARG A 470 -3.12 -30.52 -12.80
CA ARG A 470 -2.20 -31.31 -13.63
C ARG A 470 -2.11 -32.75 -13.12
N LYS A 471 -1.89 -32.94 -11.82
CA LYS A 471 -1.80 -34.29 -11.22
C LYS A 471 -3.13 -35.03 -11.30
N LEU A 472 -4.24 -34.37 -10.96
CA LEU A 472 -5.57 -35.00 -10.99
C LEU A 472 -5.98 -35.39 -12.41
N LYS A 473 -5.68 -34.57 -13.43
CA LYS A 473 -5.96 -34.95 -14.82
C LYS A 473 -5.10 -36.13 -15.29
N GLU A 474 -3.88 -36.31 -14.77
CA GLU A 474 -3.04 -37.48 -15.07
C GLU A 474 -3.51 -38.76 -14.37
N LYS A 475 -3.89 -38.68 -13.09
CA LYS A 475 -4.22 -39.85 -12.24
C LYS A 475 -5.70 -40.21 -12.23
N CYS A 476 -6.57 -39.23 -12.43
CA CYS A 476 -8.02 -39.37 -12.51
C CYS A 476 -8.57 -38.80 -13.82
N PRO A 477 -8.09 -39.27 -15.01
CA PRO A 477 -8.64 -38.84 -16.30
C PRO A 477 -10.09 -39.32 -16.51
N ASP A 478 -10.54 -40.28 -15.69
CA ASP A 478 -11.81 -40.98 -15.77
C ASP A 478 -12.68 -40.76 -14.50
N CYS A 479 -13.06 -39.51 -14.22
CA CYS A 479 -14.39 -39.26 -13.63
C CYS A 479 -15.47 -39.60 -14.68
N LYS A 480 -15.49 -40.87 -15.08
CA LYS A 480 -16.43 -41.50 -15.99
C LYS A 480 -17.04 -42.69 -15.28
N VAL A 481 -18.35 -42.60 -15.09
CA VAL A 481 -19.23 -43.74 -14.89
C VAL A 481 -18.95 -44.76 -16.01
N SER A 482 -18.51 -45.96 -15.63
CA SER A 482 -18.47 -47.18 -16.46
C SER A 482 -17.68 -47.10 -17.80
N GLY A 483 -16.36 -47.20 -17.73
CA GLY A 483 -15.60 -48.13 -18.59
C GLY A 483 -15.38 -47.83 -20.08
N LYS A 484 -15.52 -46.59 -20.59
CA LYS A 484 -15.05 -46.24 -21.95
C LYS A 484 -14.45 -44.83 -22.03
N PRO A 485 -13.36 -44.61 -22.80
CA PRO A 485 -12.75 -43.29 -22.98
C PRO A 485 -13.66 -42.40 -23.85
N LYS A 486 -13.89 -41.14 -23.42
CA LYS A 486 -14.48 -40.07 -24.25
C LYS A 486 -13.36 -39.48 -25.09
N ALA A 487 -12.95 -40.21 -26.13
CA ALA A 487 -12.43 -39.56 -27.32
C ALA A 487 -13.66 -39.17 -28.15
N PHE A 488 -13.72 -37.88 -28.52
CA PHE A 488 -14.48 -37.32 -29.63
C PHE A 488 -15.15 -38.39 -30.53
N LEU A 489 -16.47 -38.59 -30.44
CA LEU A 489 -17.31 -39.11 -31.54
C LEU A 489 -18.79 -39.21 -31.12
N PHE A 490 -19.64 -38.83 -32.07
CA PHE A 490 -21.10 -38.97 -32.19
C PHE A 490 -21.99 -37.77 -31.81
N SER A 491 -22.69 -37.34 -32.87
CA SER A 491 -23.77 -36.36 -32.89
C SER A 491 -24.96 -36.80 -32.03
N GLY A 492 -25.61 -35.82 -31.39
CA GLY A 492 -27.05 -35.91 -31.11
C GLY A 492 -27.51 -36.17 -29.68
N VAL A 493 -26.65 -36.21 -28.65
CA VAL A 493 -27.12 -36.37 -27.25
C VAL A 493 -26.41 -35.38 -26.32
N ASN A 494 -27.19 -34.62 -25.54
CA ASN A 494 -26.74 -33.67 -24.52
C ASN A 494 -25.84 -34.37 -23.48
N LEU A 495 -24.54 -34.40 -23.76
CA LEU A 495 -23.50 -34.88 -22.87
C LEU A 495 -23.11 -33.75 -21.93
N LYS A 496 -23.68 -33.75 -20.72
CA LYS A 496 -23.27 -32.87 -19.63
C LYS A 496 -21.78 -33.12 -19.33
N LEU A 497 -20.93 -32.12 -19.53
CA LEU A 497 -19.54 -32.16 -19.09
C LEU A 497 -19.53 -32.19 -17.56
N LEU A 498 -18.87 -33.19 -16.96
CA LEU A 498 -18.55 -33.13 -15.54
C LEU A 498 -17.27 -32.29 -15.43
N HIS A 499 -17.35 -31.13 -14.80
CA HIS A 499 -16.19 -30.28 -14.55
C HIS A 499 -15.42 -30.84 -13.35
N LEU A 500 -14.21 -31.35 -13.59
CA LEU A 500 -13.36 -31.91 -12.54
C LEU A 500 -12.69 -30.81 -11.73
N ILE A 501 -12.27 -29.71 -12.38
CA ILE A 501 -11.51 -28.62 -11.76
C ILE A 501 -12.27 -27.29 -11.86
N ILE A 502 -12.63 -26.71 -10.71
CA ILE A 502 -13.32 -25.43 -10.59
C ILE A 502 -12.36 -24.39 -10.00
N GLY A 503 -12.12 -23.33 -10.77
CA GLY A 503 -11.38 -22.15 -10.33
C GLY A 503 -12.30 -21.09 -9.75
N VAL A 504 -11.86 -20.42 -8.68
CA VAL A 504 -12.61 -19.32 -8.07
C VAL A 504 -11.75 -18.05 -8.10
N ASP A 505 -12.34 -16.97 -8.57
CA ASP A 505 -11.68 -15.69 -8.81
C ASP A 505 -12.55 -14.52 -8.31
N PRO A 506 -12.03 -13.56 -7.53
CA PRO A 506 -12.86 -12.47 -7.03
C PRO A 506 -13.30 -11.50 -8.14
N GLU A 507 -14.48 -10.91 -8.01
CA GLU A 507 -14.87 -9.75 -8.82
C GLU A 507 -13.79 -8.65 -8.72
N GLY A 508 -13.34 -8.15 -9.87
CA GLY A 508 -12.26 -7.16 -10.00
C GLY A 508 -10.90 -7.76 -10.37
N SER A 509 -10.76 -9.09 -10.35
CA SER A 509 -9.64 -9.79 -10.96
C SER A 509 -9.91 -10.26 -12.39
N ILE A 510 -8.82 -10.50 -13.14
CA ILE A 510 -8.81 -10.94 -14.55
C ILE A 510 -8.36 -12.40 -14.76
N LEU A 511 -8.29 -13.22 -13.70
CA LEU A 511 -7.75 -14.58 -13.84
C LEU A 511 -8.73 -15.53 -14.53
N ALA A 512 -10.03 -15.34 -14.30
CA ALA A 512 -11.07 -16.23 -14.80
C ALA A 512 -11.20 -16.21 -16.33
N THR A 513 -11.66 -17.34 -16.88
CA THR A 513 -12.01 -17.48 -18.29
C THR A 513 -13.41 -18.08 -18.45
N PRO A 514 -14.20 -17.67 -19.46
CA PRO A 514 -13.84 -16.71 -20.51
C PRO A 514 -13.85 -15.25 -20.01
N GLU A 515 -13.25 -14.34 -20.79
CA GLU A 515 -12.97 -12.94 -20.37
C GLU A 515 -14.23 -12.15 -20.01
N GLU A 516 -15.38 -12.55 -20.55
CA GLU A 516 -16.68 -11.94 -20.23
C GLU A 516 -17.03 -12.03 -18.74
N LEU A 517 -16.52 -13.05 -18.02
CA LEU A 517 -16.70 -13.18 -16.57
C LEU A 517 -15.97 -12.09 -15.78
N ASN A 518 -14.98 -11.42 -16.38
CA ASN A 518 -14.16 -10.41 -15.71
C ASN A 518 -14.72 -8.99 -15.87
N LYS A 519 -15.82 -8.81 -16.63
CA LYS A 519 -16.47 -7.51 -16.79
C LYS A 519 -17.16 -7.10 -15.49
N THR A 520 -16.62 -6.08 -14.83
CA THR A 520 -17.19 -5.52 -13.60
C THR A 520 -16.74 -4.07 -13.42
N ASP A 521 -17.55 -3.29 -12.69
CA ASP A 521 -17.20 -1.92 -12.28
C ASP A 521 -16.35 -1.91 -10.99
N LYS A 522 -16.21 -3.07 -10.32
CA LYS A 522 -15.39 -3.22 -9.11
C LYS A 522 -13.93 -3.47 -9.49
N THR A 523 -13.02 -2.62 -9.04
CA THR A 523 -11.56 -2.81 -9.18
C THR A 523 -10.87 -3.17 -7.87
N MET A 524 -11.57 -3.05 -6.74
CA MET A 524 -11.09 -3.37 -5.40
C MET A 524 -12.05 -4.34 -4.71
N TYR A 525 -11.49 -5.19 -3.86
CA TYR A 525 -12.18 -6.19 -3.06
C TYR A 525 -11.42 -6.45 -1.75
N GLU A 526 -12.16 -6.86 -0.72
CA GLU A 526 -11.69 -7.04 0.65
C GLU A 526 -11.10 -8.41 0.92
N VAL A 527 -11.55 -9.45 0.20
CA VAL A 527 -10.99 -10.79 0.37
C VAL A 527 -9.51 -10.81 0.00
N GLU A 528 -8.68 -11.20 0.96
CA GLU A 528 -7.22 -11.25 0.77
C GLU A 528 -6.74 -12.59 0.21
N GLY A 529 -5.67 -12.54 -0.61
CA GLY A 529 -4.88 -13.71 -1.01
C GLY A 529 -5.30 -14.39 -2.32
N ILE A 530 -6.31 -13.87 -3.00
CA ILE A 530 -6.86 -14.36 -4.27
C ILE A 530 -7.05 -13.19 -5.25
N GLY A 531 -7.05 -13.47 -6.55
CA GLY A 531 -7.16 -12.47 -7.62
C GLY A 531 -5.89 -11.65 -7.87
N TYR A 532 -5.66 -11.29 -9.14
CA TYR A 532 -4.65 -10.35 -9.61
C TYR A 532 -5.14 -9.55 -10.83
N ASP A 533 -4.47 -8.43 -11.11
CA ASP A 533 -4.60 -7.57 -12.30
C ASP A 533 -3.69 -8.02 -13.47
N PHE A 534 -2.96 -9.12 -13.29
CA PHE A 534 -2.16 -9.81 -14.31
C PHE A 534 -2.32 -11.33 -14.18
N VAL A 535 -1.91 -12.08 -15.21
CA VAL A 535 -1.93 -13.56 -15.21
C VAL A 535 -0.54 -14.09 -14.85
N PRO A 536 -0.32 -14.67 -13.66
CA PRO A 536 1.00 -15.15 -13.25
C PRO A 536 1.54 -16.28 -14.15
N THR A 537 2.85 -16.32 -14.38
CA THR A 537 3.52 -17.36 -15.18
C THR A 537 3.21 -18.79 -14.74
N VAL A 538 3.03 -19.03 -13.44
CA VAL A 538 2.73 -20.36 -12.88
C VAL A 538 1.27 -20.81 -13.05
N LEU A 539 0.34 -19.92 -13.46
CA LEU A 539 -1.06 -20.25 -13.64
C LEU A 539 -1.31 -20.89 -15.02
N ASP A 540 -1.65 -22.17 -15.03
CA ASP A 540 -2.08 -22.89 -16.24
C ASP A 540 -3.61 -22.95 -16.33
N ARG A 541 -4.21 -21.91 -16.92
CA ARG A 541 -5.67 -21.80 -17.10
C ARG A 541 -6.27 -22.93 -17.95
N SER A 542 -5.47 -23.60 -18.81
CA SER A 542 -5.95 -24.67 -19.69
C SER A 542 -6.39 -25.93 -18.93
N THR A 543 -5.98 -26.04 -17.66
CA THR A 543 -6.29 -27.17 -16.80
C THR A 543 -7.52 -26.95 -15.92
N VAL A 544 -8.11 -25.74 -15.94
CA VAL A 544 -9.31 -25.38 -15.19
C VAL A 544 -10.52 -25.57 -16.10
N ASP A 545 -11.50 -26.36 -15.67
CA ASP A 545 -12.66 -26.71 -16.50
C ASP A 545 -13.74 -25.62 -16.49
N GLN A 546 -13.87 -24.90 -15.36
CA GLN A 546 -14.81 -23.79 -15.21
C GLN A 546 -14.34 -22.80 -14.15
N TRP A 547 -14.65 -21.53 -14.35
CA TRP A 547 -14.42 -20.47 -13.37
C TRP A 547 -15.71 -19.93 -12.78
N TYR A 548 -15.65 -19.55 -11.50
CA TYR A 548 -16.71 -18.84 -10.78
C TYR A 548 -16.18 -17.52 -10.23
N LYS A 549 -16.96 -16.45 -10.37
CA LYS A 549 -16.70 -15.18 -9.70
C LYS A 549 -17.30 -15.18 -8.29
N SER A 550 -16.55 -14.66 -7.32
CA SER A 550 -17.01 -14.47 -5.94
C SER A 550 -16.97 -12.99 -5.55
N ASP A 551 -17.93 -12.54 -4.76
CA ASP A 551 -17.92 -11.23 -4.10
C ASP A 551 -17.52 -11.35 -2.62
N ASP A 552 -17.24 -10.21 -1.98
CA ASP A 552 -16.82 -10.14 -0.58
C ASP A 552 -17.92 -10.56 0.42
N GLU A 553 -19.17 -10.19 0.15
CA GLU A 553 -20.30 -10.44 1.05
C GLU A 553 -20.53 -11.94 1.22
N GLU A 554 -20.60 -12.66 0.11
CA GLU A 554 -20.79 -14.11 0.09
C GLU A 554 -19.57 -14.82 0.70
N SER A 555 -18.37 -14.32 0.40
CA SER A 555 -17.11 -14.88 0.91
C SER A 555 -17.04 -14.81 2.43
N PHE A 556 -17.29 -13.64 3.03
CA PHE A 556 -17.24 -13.49 4.49
C PHE A 556 -18.40 -14.20 5.19
N THR A 557 -19.58 -14.22 4.58
CA THR A 557 -20.74 -14.96 5.11
C THR A 557 -20.42 -16.44 5.24
N LEU A 558 -19.90 -17.06 4.17
CA LEU A 558 -19.56 -18.49 4.20
C LEU A 558 -18.34 -18.82 5.04
N ALA A 559 -17.34 -17.92 5.13
CA ALA A 559 -16.24 -18.09 6.08
C ALA A 559 -16.77 -18.14 7.54
N ARG A 560 -17.69 -17.23 7.90
CA ARG A 560 -18.34 -17.24 9.22
C ARG A 560 -19.23 -18.47 9.43
N MET A 561 -19.91 -18.97 8.40
CA MET A 561 -20.67 -20.23 8.48
C MET A 561 -19.75 -21.43 8.69
N LEU A 562 -18.61 -21.52 7.99
CA LEU A 562 -17.62 -22.58 8.20
C LEU A 562 -17.14 -22.63 9.65
N ILE A 563 -16.87 -21.46 10.24
CA ILE A 563 -16.51 -21.34 11.66
C ILE A 563 -17.66 -21.78 12.56
N ARG A 564 -18.86 -21.21 12.37
CA ARG A 564 -20.00 -21.39 13.27
C ARG A 564 -20.57 -22.81 13.22
N GLU A 565 -20.62 -23.40 12.04
CA GLU A 565 -21.39 -24.63 11.81
C GLU A 565 -20.52 -25.87 11.75
N GLU A 566 -19.34 -25.76 11.14
CA GLU A 566 -18.40 -26.87 10.95
C GLU A 566 -17.21 -26.80 11.93
N GLY A 567 -17.05 -25.70 12.67
CA GLY A 567 -15.93 -25.51 13.60
C GLY A 567 -14.57 -25.30 12.89
N LEU A 568 -14.59 -24.89 11.62
CA LEU A 568 -13.38 -24.70 10.82
C LEU A 568 -12.93 -23.24 10.89
N LEU A 569 -11.83 -22.98 11.62
CA LEU A 569 -11.30 -21.64 11.88
C LEU A 569 -10.50 -21.08 10.70
N CYS A 570 -11.18 -20.84 9.58
CA CYS A 570 -10.59 -20.46 8.30
C CYS A 570 -10.80 -18.97 7.93
N GLY A 571 -10.03 -18.50 6.94
CA GLY A 571 -10.07 -17.12 6.41
C GLY A 571 -11.10 -16.86 5.31
N GLY A 572 -11.11 -15.62 4.79
CA GLY A 572 -12.09 -15.15 3.80
C GLY A 572 -12.09 -15.92 2.48
N SER A 573 -10.90 -16.23 1.93
CA SER A 573 -10.76 -17.00 0.67
C SER A 573 -11.33 -18.43 0.79
N SER A 574 -11.35 -19.00 2.00
CA SER A 574 -12.01 -20.28 2.27
C SER A 574 -13.53 -20.19 2.08
N GLY A 575 -14.12 -19.06 2.43
CA GLY A 575 -15.52 -18.75 2.16
C GLY A 575 -15.81 -18.56 0.67
N SER A 576 -14.92 -17.89 -0.07
CA SER A 576 -15.02 -17.76 -1.54
C SER A 576 -14.99 -19.15 -2.22
N ALA A 577 -14.06 -20.02 -1.82
CA ALA A 577 -13.98 -21.39 -2.31
C ALA A 577 -15.27 -22.17 -2.03
N MET A 578 -15.81 -22.02 -0.82
CA MET A 578 -17.05 -22.68 -0.41
C MET A 578 -18.27 -22.14 -1.20
N SER A 579 -18.33 -20.84 -1.48
CA SER A 579 -19.39 -20.23 -2.32
C SER A 579 -19.49 -20.93 -3.67
N ALA A 580 -18.36 -21.02 -4.38
CA ALA A 580 -18.33 -21.66 -5.68
C ALA A 580 -18.65 -23.16 -5.57
N ALA A 581 -18.17 -23.85 -4.53
CA ALA A 581 -18.46 -25.26 -4.31
C ALA A 581 -19.96 -25.52 -4.12
N LEU A 582 -20.66 -24.69 -3.34
CA LEU A 582 -22.10 -24.82 -3.13
C LEU A 582 -22.93 -24.57 -4.40
N LYS A 583 -22.37 -23.83 -5.37
CA LYS A 583 -22.99 -23.61 -6.69
C LYS A 583 -22.66 -24.75 -7.66
N ALA A 584 -21.39 -25.09 -7.80
CA ALA A 584 -20.89 -26.09 -8.76
C ALA A 584 -21.28 -27.52 -8.37
N ALA A 585 -21.22 -27.88 -7.09
CA ALA A 585 -21.50 -29.24 -6.62
C ALA A 585 -22.98 -29.63 -6.71
N LYS A 586 -23.90 -28.70 -7.03
CA LYS A 586 -25.31 -29.01 -7.32
C LYS A 586 -25.47 -29.94 -8.52
N GLU A 587 -24.47 -30.01 -9.40
CA GLU A 587 -24.47 -30.91 -10.54
C GLU A 587 -24.11 -32.36 -10.18
N LEU A 588 -23.52 -32.56 -9.00
CA LEU A 588 -23.08 -33.87 -8.53
C LEU A 588 -24.23 -34.64 -7.88
N LYS A 589 -24.13 -35.97 -7.96
CA LYS A 589 -25.09 -36.94 -7.44
C LYS A 589 -24.61 -37.54 -6.13
N GLU A 590 -25.50 -38.25 -5.46
CA GLU A 590 -25.17 -39.07 -4.31
C GLU A 590 -24.07 -40.09 -4.68
N GLY A 591 -23.12 -40.30 -3.76
CA GLY A 591 -21.94 -41.14 -3.96
C GLY A 591 -20.76 -40.45 -4.66
N GLN A 592 -20.95 -39.25 -5.22
CA GLN A 592 -19.85 -38.43 -5.77
C GLN A 592 -19.22 -37.55 -4.69
N ARG A 593 -17.99 -37.09 -4.92
CA ARG A 593 -17.20 -36.32 -3.95
C ARG A 593 -16.66 -35.01 -4.53
N CYS A 594 -16.94 -33.91 -3.83
CA CYS A 594 -16.39 -32.58 -4.09
C CYS A 594 -15.38 -32.22 -3.00
N VAL A 595 -14.15 -31.85 -3.37
CA VAL A 595 -13.11 -31.37 -2.45
C VAL A 595 -12.92 -29.87 -2.62
N VAL A 596 -12.91 -29.13 -1.50
CA VAL A 596 -12.73 -27.68 -1.45
C VAL A 596 -11.43 -27.36 -0.71
N ILE A 597 -10.56 -26.55 -1.28
CA ILE A 597 -9.33 -26.09 -0.61
C ILE A 597 -9.66 -24.91 0.31
N LEU A 598 -9.31 -25.02 1.60
CA LEU A 598 -9.46 -23.93 2.59
C LEU A 598 -8.07 -23.35 2.90
N PRO A 599 -7.68 -22.19 2.32
CA PRO A 599 -6.27 -21.80 2.24
C PRO A 599 -5.59 -21.41 3.56
N ASP A 600 -6.25 -20.67 4.44
CA ASP A 600 -5.62 -20.07 5.63
C ASP A 600 -6.56 -19.90 6.83
N SER A 601 -5.98 -19.54 7.96
CA SER A 601 -6.67 -19.47 9.26
C SER A 601 -7.32 -18.12 9.55
N ILE A 602 -8.26 -18.10 10.50
CA ILE A 602 -8.90 -16.88 11.01
C ILE A 602 -7.92 -15.87 11.62
N ARG A 603 -6.71 -16.30 12.02
CA ARG A 603 -5.70 -15.46 12.71
C ARG A 603 -5.43 -14.14 11.99
N ASN A 604 -5.49 -14.15 10.66
CA ASN A 604 -5.19 -12.98 9.83
C ASN A 604 -6.33 -11.94 9.82
N TYR A 605 -7.49 -12.19 10.47
CA TYR A 605 -8.74 -11.44 10.25
C TYR A 605 -9.51 -11.11 11.55
N MET A 606 -8.82 -10.89 12.66
CA MET A 606 -9.38 -10.96 14.02
C MET A 606 -10.15 -9.70 14.45
N TRP A 607 -9.75 -8.49 14.07
CA TRP A 607 -10.49 -7.26 14.41
C TRP A 607 -11.40 -6.75 13.30
N TRP A 608 -11.04 -7.05 12.05
CA TRP A 608 -11.75 -6.63 10.84
C TRP A 608 -13.25 -6.98 10.87
N ASN A 609 -13.57 -8.12 11.45
CA ASN A 609 -14.92 -8.69 11.47
C ASN A 609 -15.77 -8.30 12.68
N ILE A 610 -15.22 -7.55 13.63
CA ILE A 610 -15.95 -7.09 14.82
C ILE A 610 -17.04 -6.09 14.41
N SER A 611 -18.17 -6.05 15.10
CA SER A 611 -19.24 -5.08 14.85
C SER A 611 -18.89 -3.68 15.38
N VAL A 612 -19.33 -2.63 14.70
CA VAL A 612 -19.21 -1.21 15.13
C VAL A 612 -19.77 -0.98 16.53
N GLN A 613 -20.80 -1.73 16.92
CA GLN A 613 -21.40 -1.67 18.26
C GLN A 613 -20.39 -1.89 19.40
N GLU A 614 -19.32 -2.66 19.16
CA GLU A 614 -18.30 -2.98 20.17
C GLU A 614 -17.38 -1.80 20.51
N LEU A 615 -17.40 -0.71 19.73
CA LEU A 615 -16.62 0.50 20.01
C LEU A 615 -17.09 1.25 21.29
N LYS A 616 -18.20 0.84 21.91
CA LYS A 616 -18.78 1.45 23.12
C LYS A 616 -18.89 2.98 23.00
N LEU A 617 -19.54 3.43 21.93
CA LEU A 617 -19.67 4.84 21.59
C LEU A 617 -20.38 5.64 22.69
N SER A 618 -19.91 6.86 22.90
CA SER A 618 -20.54 7.81 23.82
C SER A 618 -21.81 8.40 23.24
N ALA A 619 -22.75 8.81 24.10
CA ALA A 619 -23.99 9.46 23.67
C ALA A 619 -23.67 10.67 22.78
N PRO A 620 -24.29 10.80 21.59
CA PRO A 620 -23.93 11.83 20.66
C PRO A 620 -24.48 13.19 21.13
N LEU A 621 -23.62 14.20 21.07
CA LEU A 621 -24.05 15.60 21.09
C LEU A 621 -24.65 15.95 19.72
N THR A 622 -25.77 16.67 19.68
CA THR A 622 -26.41 17.17 18.45
C THR A 622 -26.88 18.61 18.63
N VAL A 623 -27.01 19.38 17.56
CA VAL A 623 -27.57 20.75 17.59
C VAL A 623 -28.77 20.89 16.64
N LEU A 624 -29.70 21.79 16.97
CA LEU A 624 -30.80 22.16 16.08
C LEU A 624 -30.29 23.06 14.94
N PRO A 625 -30.92 23.02 13.74
CA PRO A 625 -30.51 23.87 12.61
C PRO A 625 -30.62 25.37 12.88
N THR A 626 -31.46 25.77 13.83
CA THR A 626 -31.74 27.16 14.22
C THR A 626 -30.73 27.72 15.24
N VAL A 627 -29.82 26.89 15.78
CA VAL A 627 -28.77 27.37 16.70
C VAL A 627 -27.82 28.29 15.93
N THR A 628 -27.34 29.35 16.56
CA THR A 628 -26.41 30.30 15.90
C THR A 628 -25.00 29.73 15.75
N CYS A 629 -24.25 30.24 14.78
CA CYS A 629 -22.84 29.89 14.56
C CYS A 629 -22.00 30.19 15.81
N ALA A 630 -22.19 31.35 16.44
CA ALA A 630 -21.49 31.72 17.68
C ALA A 630 -21.77 30.72 18.81
N LYS A 631 -23.05 30.36 19.03
CA LYS A 631 -23.40 29.44 20.12
C LYS A 631 -22.90 28.03 19.85
N THR A 632 -22.90 27.60 18.59
CA THR A 632 -22.38 26.28 18.21
C THR A 632 -20.86 26.20 18.40
N ILE A 633 -20.12 27.26 18.08
CA ILE A 633 -18.67 27.35 18.36
C ILE A 633 -18.39 27.26 19.86
N GLU A 634 -19.18 27.96 20.68
CA GLU A 634 -19.08 27.90 22.14
C GLU A 634 -19.31 26.48 22.66
N ILE A 635 -20.39 25.82 22.20
CA ILE A 635 -20.72 24.43 22.57
C ILE A 635 -19.59 23.48 22.18
N LEU A 636 -19.08 23.56 20.95
CA LEU A 636 -17.99 22.71 20.45
C LEU A 636 -16.71 22.88 21.28
N ARG A 637 -16.32 24.13 21.58
CA ARG A 637 -15.15 24.42 22.43
C ARG A 637 -15.31 23.95 23.87
N GLU A 638 -16.46 24.22 24.49
CA GLU A 638 -16.73 23.83 25.88
C GLU A 638 -16.76 22.31 26.04
N LYS A 639 -17.39 21.61 25.10
CA LYS A 639 -17.51 20.15 25.12
C LYS A 639 -16.31 19.43 24.50
N ARG A 640 -15.31 20.16 24.00
CA ARG A 640 -14.10 19.64 23.33
C ARG A 640 -14.42 18.70 22.16
N PHE A 641 -15.40 19.09 21.34
CA PHE A 641 -15.70 18.42 20.07
C PHE A 641 -15.29 19.33 18.90
N ASP A 642 -14.76 18.72 17.84
CA ASP A 642 -14.44 19.45 16.61
C ASP A 642 -15.62 19.49 15.62
N GLN A 643 -16.64 18.66 15.86
CA GLN A 643 -17.78 18.49 14.97
C GLN A 643 -19.03 18.04 15.72
N VAL A 644 -20.20 18.40 15.17
CA VAL A 644 -21.50 18.04 15.74
C VAL A 644 -22.54 17.80 14.63
N PRO A 645 -23.41 16.78 14.74
CA PRO A 645 -24.52 16.58 13.82
C PRO A 645 -25.62 17.62 14.05
N VAL A 646 -26.14 18.12 12.94
CA VAL A 646 -27.31 19.00 12.91
C VAL A 646 -28.54 18.14 12.67
N VAL A 647 -29.40 18.07 13.68
CA VAL A 647 -30.60 17.23 13.70
C VAL A 647 -31.79 18.13 13.96
N ASP A 648 -32.86 18.02 13.17
CA ASP A 648 -34.07 18.81 13.38
C ASP A 648 -34.98 18.25 14.49
N GLU A 649 -36.07 18.96 14.78
CA GLU A 649 -37.04 18.56 15.82
C GLU A 649 -37.74 17.22 15.52
N SER A 650 -37.80 16.82 14.24
CA SER A 650 -38.32 15.50 13.82
C SER A 650 -37.31 14.38 14.06
N GLY A 651 -36.04 14.71 14.34
CA GLY A 651 -34.94 13.77 14.44
C GLY A 651 -34.27 13.46 13.09
N ALA A 652 -34.59 14.20 12.02
CA ALA A 652 -33.93 14.03 10.74
C ALA A 652 -32.53 14.63 10.78
N ILE A 653 -31.55 13.88 10.30
CA ILE A 653 -30.15 14.30 10.22
C ILE A 653 -30.01 15.21 8.99
N LEU A 654 -29.87 16.51 9.22
CA LEU A 654 -29.75 17.52 8.15
C LEU A 654 -28.31 17.64 7.63
N GLY A 655 -27.35 17.34 8.49
CA GLY A 655 -25.94 17.23 8.14
C GLY A 655 -25.03 17.40 9.35
N MET A 656 -23.84 17.90 9.11
CA MET A 656 -22.80 18.09 10.12
C MET A 656 -22.28 19.52 10.09
N VAL A 657 -21.83 20.04 11.23
CA VAL A 657 -21.06 21.28 11.30
C VAL A 657 -19.76 21.02 12.05
N THR A 658 -18.68 21.57 11.55
CA THR A 658 -17.32 21.45 12.12
C THR A 658 -16.84 22.82 12.58
N LEU A 659 -16.06 22.86 13.67
CA LEU A 659 -15.45 24.09 14.19
C LEU A 659 -14.62 24.80 13.10
N GLY A 660 -13.82 24.05 12.33
CA GLY A 660 -13.01 24.58 11.23
C GLY A 660 -13.81 25.25 10.12
N ASN A 661 -14.82 24.57 9.56
CA ASN A 661 -15.70 25.16 8.52
C ASN A 661 -16.45 26.41 9.01
N MET A 662 -16.94 26.39 10.26
CA MET A 662 -17.63 27.55 10.84
C MET A 662 -16.68 28.74 11.02
N LEU A 663 -15.48 28.52 11.57
CA LEU A 663 -14.48 29.58 11.74
C LEU A 663 -14.01 30.12 10.38
N SER A 664 -13.75 29.25 9.40
CA SER A 664 -13.39 29.65 8.04
C SER A 664 -14.50 30.48 7.38
N SER A 665 -15.76 30.08 7.54
CA SER A 665 -16.90 30.80 6.97
C SER A 665 -17.14 32.16 7.64
N LEU A 666 -16.87 32.29 8.94
CA LEU A 666 -16.91 33.56 9.67
C LEU A 666 -15.76 34.49 9.24
N LEU A 667 -14.53 33.98 9.19
CA LEU A 667 -13.34 34.76 8.80
C LEU A 667 -13.42 35.23 7.35
N ALA A 668 -13.97 34.41 6.46
CA ALA A 668 -14.22 34.78 5.07
C ALA A 668 -15.44 35.72 4.87
N GLY A 669 -16.16 36.07 5.96
CA GLY A 669 -17.36 36.92 5.90
C GLY A 669 -18.57 36.27 5.20
N LYS A 670 -18.54 34.95 4.97
CA LYS A 670 -19.64 34.21 4.33
C LYS A 670 -20.86 34.05 5.23
N VAL A 671 -20.64 34.04 6.55
CA VAL A 671 -21.68 34.06 7.58
C VAL A 671 -21.29 35.00 8.71
N GLN A 672 -22.28 35.45 9.48
CA GLN A 672 -22.11 36.26 10.68
C GLN A 672 -22.26 35.40 11.95
N PRO A 673 -21.70 35.83 13.10
CA PRO A 673 -21.83 35.08 14.35
C PRO A 673 -23.29 34.79 14.77
N SER A 674 -24.21 35.70 14.44
CA SER A 674 -25.65 35.59 14.70
C SER A 674 -26.42 34.70 13.70
N ASP A 675 -25.78 34.30 12.59
CA ASP A 675 -26.43 33.45 11.60
C ASP A 675 -26.65 32.02 12.11
N GLU A 676 -27.74 31.41 11.67
CA GLU A 676 -28.05 30.01 11.95
C GLU A 676 -27.02 29.05 11.34
N VAL A 677 -26.73 27.95 12.05
CA VAL A 677 -25.83 26.90 11.54
C VAL A 677 -26.35 26.20 10.29
N SER A 678 -27.65 26.30 10.01
CA SER A 678 -28.28 25.85 8.76
C SER A 678 -27.55 26.37 7.50
N LYS A 679 -26.91 27.54 7.58
CA LYS A 679 -26.15 28.16 6.48
C LYS A 679 -24.76 27.57 6.25
N VAL A 680 -24.23 26.79 7.19
CA VAL A 680 -22.86 26.22 7.16
C VAL A 680 -22.85 24.70 7.29
N ILE A 681 -24.00 24.05 7.06
CA ILE A 681 -24.14 22.60 7.10
C ILE A 681 -23.34 21.95 5.98
N TYR A 682 -22.49 21.01 6.38
CA TYR A 682 -21.83 20.05 5.52
C TYR A 682 -22.69 18.78 5.38
N LYS A 683 -23.06 18.43 4.14
CA LYS A 683 -23.99 17.32 3.85
C LYS A 683 -23.31 16.05 3.34
N GLN A 684 -22.01 16.09 3.08
CA GLN A 684 -21.25 14.96 2.55
C GLN A 684 -20.62 14.18 3.68
N PHE A 685 -21.33 13.21 4.24
CA PHE A 685 -20.79 12.31 5.24
C PHE A 685 -21.38 10.92 5.03
N LYS A 686 -20.72 9.91 5.57
CA LYS A 686 -21.16 8.53 5.44
C LYS A 686 -21.84 8.04 6.71
N HIS A 687 -22.91 7.29 6.49
CA HIS A 687 -23.61 6.57 7.53
C HIS A 687 -23.02 5.16 7.64
N ILE A 688 -22.94 4.67 8.87
CA ILE A 688 -22.65 3.26 9.16
C ILE A 688 -23.62 2.75 10.21
N ASN A 689 -24.08 1.51 10.08
CA ASN A 689 -24.98 0.91 11.06
C ASN A 689 -24.19 0.27 12.19
N LEU A 690 -24.80 0.17 13.38
CA LEU A 690 -24.20 -0.55 14.50
C LEU A 690 -23.80 -1.99 14.17
N THR A 691 -24.56 -2.65 13.29
CA THR A 691 -24.34 -4.05 12.89
C THR A 691 -23.29 -4.22 11.78
N ASP A 692 -22.83 -3.12 11.16
CA ASP A 692 -21.72 -3.18 10.20
C ASP A 692 -20.42 -3.56 10.91
N ASN A 693 -19.44 -4.08 10.16
CA ASN A 693 -18.15 -4.49 10.73
C ASN A 693 -17.11 -3.35 10.77
N LEU A 694 -16.11 -3.48 11.62
CA LEU A 694 -15.04 -2.50 11.80
C LEU A 694 -14.15 -2.36 10.56
N GLY A 695 -14.06 -3.36 9.69
CA GLY A 695 -13.43 -3.25 8.37
C GLY A 695 -14.17 -2.25 7.47
N LYS A 696 -15.50 -2.37 7.37
CA LYS A 696 -16.35 -1.41 6.64
C LYS A 696 -16.25 -0.01 7.23
N LEU A 697 -16.23 0.10 8.56
CA LEU A 697 -15.96 1.38 9.23
C LEU A 697 -14.57 1.93 8.85
N SER A 698 -13.54 1.08 8.85
CA SER A 698 -12.19 1.44 8.45
C SER A 698 -12.18 2.05 7.04
N HIS A 699 -12.92 1.48 6.08
CA HIS A 699 -13.02 2.05 4.72
C HIS A 699 -13.82 3.35 4.62
N ILE A 700 -14.78 3.56 5.50
CA ILE A 700 -15.46 4.84 5.58
C ILE A 700 -14.51 5.89 6.16
N LEU A 701 -13.81 5.56 7.25
CA LEU A 701 -12.84 6.44 7.93
C LEU A 701 -11.55 6.64 7.14
N GLU A 702 -11.36 5.76 6.16
CA GLU A 702 -10.60 6.08 5.01
C GLU A 702 -11.24 7.33 4.36
N ILE A 703 -12.30 7.25 3.56
CA ILE A 703 -12.75 8.38 2.70
C ILE A 703 -13.15 9.65 3.46
N ASP A 704 -13.75 9.48 4.62
CA ASP A 704 -14.37 10.52 5.40
C ASP A 704 -13.65 10.64 6.74
N HIS A 705 -13.45 11.87 7.24
CA HIS A 705 -12.75 12.09 8.52
C HIS A 705 -13.50 11.47 9.72
N PHE A 706 -14.80 11.22 9.54
CA PHE A 706 -15.66 10.60 10.52
C PHE A 706 -16.77 9.82 9.84
N ALA A 707 -17.27 8.80 10.53
CA ALA A 707 -18.47 8.07 10.17
C ALA A 707 -19.57 8.40 11.17
N LEU A 708 -20.78 8.68 10.68
CA LEU A 708 -21.94 8.85 11.53
C LEU A 708 -22.58 7.48 11.76
N VAL A 709 -22.53 7.01 13.00
CA VAL A 709 -23.13 5.73 13.37
C VAL A 709 -24.61 5.96 13.60
N VAL A 710 -25.43 5.30 12.79
CA VAL A 710 -26.89 5.44 12.81
C VAL A 710 -27.57 4.13 13.18
N HIS A 711 -28.77 4.26 13.75
CA HIS A 711 -29.63 3.13 14.04
C HIS A 711 -31.08 3.45 13.66
N GLU A 712 -31.78 2.50 13.05
CA GLU A 712 -33.21 2.65 12.74
C GLU A 712 -34.07 2.26 13.94
N GLN A 713 -34.96 3.16 14.35
CA GLN A 713 -36.00 2.91 15.35
C GLN A 713 -37.38 2.93 14.70
N ILE A 714 -38.24 1.97 15.06
CA ILE A 714 -39.65 1.97 14.64
C ILE A 714 -40.46 2.73 15.70
N GLN A 715 -41.14 3.79 15.28
CA GLN A 715 -42.01 4.62 16.13
C GLN A 715 -43.47 4.46 15.69
N TYR A 716 -44.36 4.17 16.63
CA TYR A 716 -45.80 4.12 16.38
C TYR A 716 -46.46 5.46 16.72
N HIS A 717 -47.35 5.92 15.85
CA HIS A 717 -48.16 7.13 16.01
C HIS A 717 -49.49 6.80 16.69
N THR A 718 -50.16 7.82 17.20
CA THR A 718 -51.45 7.70 17.90
C THR A 718 -52.57 7.14 17.01
N ASP A 719 -52.43 7.21 15.69
CA ASP A 719 -53.34 6.62 14.69
C ASP A 719 -53.06 5.14 14.39
N GLY A 720 -52.05 4.53 15.02
CA GLY A 720 -51.64 3.14 14.82
C GLY A 720 -50.68 2.93 13.65
N SER A 721 -50.34 3.99 12.88
CA SER A 721 -49.30 3.91 11.84
C SER A 721 -47.90 3.86 12.46
N SER A 722 -46.93 3.29 11.75
CA SER A 722 -45.53 3.25 12.19
C SER A 722 -44.62 3.97 11.20
N SER A 723 -43.68 4.77 11.70
CA SER A 723 -42.60 5.37 10.93
C SER A 723 -41.24 4.89 11.40
N LYS A 724 -40.30 4.72 10.47
CA LYS A 724 -38.89 4.50 10.80
C LYS A 724 -38.21 5.86 11.04
N ARG A 725 -37.56 5.99 12.19
CA ARG A 725 -36.77 7.16 12.58
C ARG A 725 -35.30 6.75 12.65
N GLN A 726 -34.42 7.50 11.98
CA GLN A 726 -32.98 7.30 12.12
C GLN A 726 -32.49 8.08 13.33
N MET A 727 -31.79 7.39 14.24
CA MET A 727 -31.13 8.01 15.38
C MET A 727 -29.63 8.00 15.16
N VAL A 728 -28.98 9.11 15.50
CA VAL A 728 -27.52 9.14 15.66
C VAL A 728 -27.18 8.39 16.93
N PHE A 729 -26.26 7.42 16.84
CA PHE A 729 -25.75 6.64 17.95
C PHE A 729 -24.37 7.11 18.39
N GLY A 730 -23.60 7.69 17.47
CA GLY A 730 -22.27 8.23 17.75
C GLY A 730 -21.62 8.76 16.49
N ILE A 731 -20.54 9.51 16.68
CA ILE A 731 -19.58 9.84 15.64
C ILE A 731 -18.35 9.01 15.92
N VAL A 732 -17.80 8.38 14.90
CA VAL A 732 -16.57 7.60 15.00
C VAL A 732 -15.53 8.21 14.09
N THR A 733 -14.30 8.30 14.58
CA THR A 733 -13.12 8.77 13.85
C THR A 733 -12.07 7.65 13.76
N ALA A 734 -11.03 7.85 12.94
CA ALA A 734 -9.91 6.92 12.87
C ALA A 734 -9.20 6.73 14.23
N ILE A 735 -9.18 7.78 15.07
CA ILE A 735 -8.60 7.74 16.41
C ILE A 735 -9.40 6.80 17.32
N ASP A 736 -10.72 6.83 17.24
CA ASP A 736 -11.59 5.96 18.04
C ASP A 736 -11.37 4.48 17.68
N LEU A 737 -11.28 4.19 16.39
CA LEU A 737 -10.99 2.84 15.90
C LEU A 737 -9.59 2.37 16.33
N LEU A 738 -8.57 3.22 16.20
CA LEU A 738 -7.20 2.91 16.64
C LEU A 738 -7.12 2.68 18.14
N THR A 739 -7.80 3.52 18.93
CA THR A 739 -7.86 3.40 20.40
C THR A 739 -8.51 2.07 20.80
N PHE A 740 -9.58 1.66 20.12
CA PHE A 740 -10.22 0.37 20.36
C PHE A 740 -9.30 -0.82 20.06
N VAL A 741 -8.60 -0.79 18.92
CA VAL A 741 -7.66 -1.86 18.53
C VAL A 741 -6.51 -1.96 19.54
N THR A 742 -5.87 -0.83 19.86
CA THR A 742 -4.73 -0.77 20.79
C THR A 742 -5.11 -1.13 22.23
N ALA A 743 -6.31 -0.76 22.70
CA ALA A 743 -6.79 -1.13 24.02
C ALA A 743 -6.94 -2.66 24.16
N ARG A 744 -7.53 -3.33 23.16
CA ARG A 744 -7.65 -4.80 23.17
C ARG A 744 -6.31 -5.51 23.12
N GLU A 745 -5.32 -4.93 22.44
CA GLU A 745 -3.95 -5.47 22.42
C GLU A 745 -3.29 -5.38 23.80
N ARG A 746 -3.50 -4.29 24.54
CA ARG A 746 -3.01 -4.15 25.92
C ARG A 746 -3.67 -5.14 26.88
N GLU A 747 -5.00 -5.30 26.80
CA GLU A 747 -5.74 -6.28 27.59
C GLU A 747 -5.32 -7.74 27.31
N ARG A 748 -4.91 -8.03 26.06
CA ARG A 748 -4.36 -9.33 25.66
C ARG A 748 -2.93 -9.59 26.13
N LYS A 749 -2.12 -8.55 26.35
CA LYS A 749 -0.76 -8.69 26.90
C LYS A 749 -0.75 -8.81 28.43
N SER A 750 -1.85 -8.42 29.08
CA SER A 750 -1.98 -8.38 30.54
C SER A 750 -2.66 -9.64 31.12
N ASN A 751 -3.23 -10.49 30.26
CA ASN A 751 -3.75 -11.82 30.57
C ASN A 751 -2.87 -12.88 29.88
#